data_AF-A0A507FFZ7-F1
#
_entry.id   AF-A0A507FFZ7-F1
#
_cell.length_a   1.000
_cell.length_b   1.000
_cell.length_c   1.000
_cell.angle_alpha   90.00
_cell.angle_beta   90.00
_cell.angle_gamma   90.00
#
_symmetry.space_group_name_H-M   'P 1'
#
loop_
_entity.id
_entity.type
_entity.pdbx_description
1 polymer ?
#
loop_
_entity_poly.entity_id
_entity_poly.type
_entity_poly.pdbx_seq_one_letter_code
_entity_poly.pdbx_strand_id
1 'polypeptide(L)'
;MTLDNETAVLSFINAEATHWEGKPASIASAAHLLNGGTANYVWKVQFDNSDCVVVKFFPPFVRARPVVPFAQGRSALEHTALQLIQQHCKQNAGERLWSAPKPLFYDSGMHVLVMEHVSGEGLYDLLKQPGAVSSCSASEQAVAGAQTVAADSDNDVAWIAKTVMQFLIEIASLSPTPEQISAFHTSPLIGTMNAMFSRIPNLASERYGLAPEVVNEWLARAADNESSIDSRQKLLFGDLWPNSLMVDLKRKHLYVVDWELARTGHAGVDFTQFVANLVLMERAKSFDAVAVKALRIALLDEWRVWVKANPESTRFYYRESFLKRMLQLSQYYQEEISDLKAAVAAHSQVESNAEPRKRAGVLIPLVVDHENDSIHVILTRRSFSLRTHPGEVALPGGRMDETDADISATALREAWEEIGLHPSHVRIVSTHESAISLHKLVVTPVCGIILDSVLQKSSAEESSSAITTTTTTSPSTVKHDQILQTMTLNESEVESAFAVPLSFFLDPQRHRDSLYKMALWYLWGAYAFDFTDHRGKTYFIWGLTAKVLVKFAASACREDTETDLVAKTLSMLQLNKDEVESAFAVPLQFFLSAKHHEKQEFVKNDGGIGVWRAHRFLFRGYSIFGLTAHFLVEFAVVATGKLPEFAMISQMERPQI
;
A
#
# COMPACT_ATOMS: atom_id res chain seq x y z
N MET A 1 15.85 33.28 -33.25
CA MET A 1 14.85 34.17 -32.61
C MET A 1 14.21 33.40 -31.45
N THR A 2 14.02 34.01 -30.28
CA THR A 2 13.35 33.36 -29.12
C THR A 2 11.90 33.82 -29.06
N LEU A 3 10.97 32.90 -28.77
CA LEU A 3 9.54 33.22 -28.64
C LEU A 3 9.13 33.36 -27.16
N ASP A 4 9.81 34.27 -26.47
CA ASP A 4 9.68 34.52 -25.02
C ASP A 4 8.84 35.76 -24.69
N ASN A 5 8.37 36.49 -25.70
CA ASN A 5 7.52 37.66 -25.56
C ASN A 5 6.46 37.72 -26.67
N GLU A 6 5.39 38.48 -26.42
CA GLU A 6 4.24 38.62 -27.30
C GLU A 6 4.62 39.12 -28.70
N THR A 7 5.47 40.15 -28.81
CA THR A 7 5.88 40.70 -30.11
C THR A 7 6.58 39.67 -30.99
N ALA A 8 7.46 38.86 -30.40
CA ALA A 8 8.16 37.80 -31.12
C ALA A 8 7.20 36.71 -31.62
N VAL A 9 6.22 36.31 -30.78
CA VAL A 9 5.21 35.30 -31.14
C VAL A 9 4.29 35.80 -32.24
N LEU A 10 3.81 37.05 -32.14
CA LEU A 10 2.98 37.67 -33.17
C LEU A 10 3.74 37.84 -34.49
N SER A 11 5.03 38.19 -34.43
CA SER A 11 5.87 38.27 -35.63
C SER A 11 6.06 36.89 -36.28
N PHE A 12 6.30 35.86 -35.47
CA PHE A 12 6.45 34.49 -35.95
C PHE A 12 5.16 33.95 -36.58
N ILE A 13 4.01 34.11 -35.92
CA ILE A 13 2.75 33.55 -36.41
C ILE A 13 2.26 34.28 -37.66
N ASN A 14 2.55 35.58 -37.80
CA ASN A 14 2.13 36.38 -38.97
C ASN A 14 3.11 36.27 -40.15
N ALA A 15 4.28 35.65 -39.97
CA ALA A 15 5.23 35.45 -41.06
C ALA A 15 4.65 34.53 -42.15
N GLU A 16 4.97 34.81 -43.42
CA GLU A 16 4.56 33.99 -44.56
C GLU A 16 5.07 32.55 -44.46
N ALA A 17 6.27 32.36 -43.91
CA ALA A 17 6.89 31.05 -43.68
C ALA A 17 6.09 30.16 -42.70
N THR A 18 5.27 30.76 -41.83
CA THR A 18 4.48 30.05 -40.83
C THR A 18 3.08 29.80 -41.38
N HIS A 19 2.95 28.84 -42.30
CA HIS A 19 1.69 28.56 -43.01
C HIS A 19 1.22 27.12 -42.79
N TRP A 20 -0.10 26.95 -42.68
CA TRP A 20 -0.76 25.64 -42.62
C TRP A 20 -2.15 25.70 -43.28
N GLU A 21 -2.68 24.55 -43.64
CA GLU A 21 -4.01 24.42 -44.23
C GLU A 21 -5.10 24.87 -43.23
N GLY A 22 -5.93 25.83 -43.64
CA GLY A 22 -6.98 26.39 -42.79
C GLY A 22 -6.50 27.45 -41.79
N LYS A 23 -5.28 27.97 -41.93
CA LYS A 23 -4.83 29.15 -41.18
C LYS A 23 -5.79 30.34 -41.44
N PRO A 24 -6.27 31.05 -40.40
CA PRO A 24 -7.08 32.25 -40.59
C PRO A 24 -6.40 33.27 -41.50
N ALA A 25 -7.17 33.89 -42.40
CA ALA A 25 -6.67 34.92 -43.31
C ALA A 25 -6.43 36.27 -42.61
N SER A 26 -7.07 36.49 -41.47
CA SER A 26 -6.84 37.65 -40.61
C SER A 26 -5.46 37.60 -39.94
N ILE A 27 -4.95 38.75 -39.52
CA ILE A 27 -3.71 38.82 -38.76
C ILE A 27 -3.95 38.34 -37.32
N ALA A 28 -2.94 37.73 -36.69
CA ALA A 28 -2.93 37.51 -35.26
C ALA A 28 -2.71 38.84 -34.55
N SER A 29 -3.60 39.20 -33.63
CA SER A 29 -3.64 40.52 -32.99
C SER A 29 -3.27 40.53 -31.52
N ALA A 30 -3.31 39.38 -30.84
CA ALA A 30 -2.91 39.27 -29.44
C ALA A 30 -2.27 37.91 -29.14
N ALA A 31 -1.28 37.89 -28.24
CA ALA A 31 -0.73 36.64 -27.72
C ALA A 31 -0.62 36.69 -26.20
N HIS A 32 -1.28 35.74 -25.53
CA HIS A 32 -1.28 35.62 -24.09
C HIS A 32 -0.48 34.40 -23.65
N LEU A 33 0.53 34.62 -22.81
CA LEU A 33 1.28 33.53 -22.21
C LEU A 33 0.35 32.74 -21.27
N LEU A 34 0.21 31.44 -21.52
CA LEU A 34 -0.59 30.55 -20.69
C LEU A 34 0.17 30.16 -19.42
N ASN A 35 -0.56 30.12 -18.32
CA ASN A 35 -0.07 29.62 -17.04
C ASN A 35 -0.10 28.08 -17.05
N GLY A 36 0.81 27.42 -16.33
CA GLY A 36 0.74 25.98 -16.06
C GLY A 36 1.95 25.13 -16.47
N GLY A 37 2.77 25.56 -17.43
CA GLY A 37 3.96 24.80 -17.87
C GLY A 37 5.28 25.36 -17.33
N THR A 38 6.16 24.53 -16.75
CA THR A 38 7.46 24.98 -16.21
C THR A 38 8.60 24.91 -17.23
N ALA A 39 8.49 24.06 -18.25
CA ALA A 39 9.56 23.82 -19.21
C ALA A 39 9.53 24.74 -20.44
N ASN A 40 8.34 25.07 -20.94
CA ASN A 40 8.15 25.71 -22.24
C ASN A 40 7.42 27.05 -22.14
N TYR A 41 7.54 27.86 -23.19
CA TYR A 41 6.69 29.02 -23.41
C TYR A 41 5.48 28.57 -24.22
N VAL A 42 4.27 28.73 -23.67
CA VAL A 42 3.02 28.32 -24.31
C VAL A 42 2.13 29.54 -24.43
N TRP A 43 1.77 29.93 -25.64
CA TRP A 43 1.02 31.14 -25.93
C TRP A 43 -0.32 30.79 -26.54
N LYS A 44 -1.41 31.36 -26.01
CA LYS A 44 -2.67 31.43 -26.72
C LYS A 44 -2.63 32.65 -27.63
N VAL A 45 -2.69 32.41 -28.93
CA VAL A 45 -2.68 33.46 -29.95
C VAL A 45 -4.10 33.62 -30.48
N GLN A 46 -4.59 34.85 -30.49
CA GLN A 46 -5.91 35.23 -31.00
C GLN A 46 -5.77 35.98 -32.33
N PHE A 47 -6.61 35.61 -33.29
CA PHE A 47 -6.78 36.28 -34.57
C PHE A 47 -7.94 37.28 -34.52
N ASP A 48 -7.98 38.26 -35.42
CA ASP A 48 -9.03 39.28 -35.46
C ASP A 48 -10.45 38.72 -35.65
N ASN A 49 -10.56 37.57 -36.32
CA ASN A 49 -11.84 36.87 -36.48
C ASN A 49 -12.25 36.07 -35.21
N SER A 50 -11.53 36.24 -34.10
CA SER A 50 -11.67 35.54 -32.82
C SER A 50 -11.24 34.07 -32.79
N ASP A 51 -10.72 33.53 -33.90
CA ASP A 51 -10.09 32.20 -33.88
C ASP A 51 -8.86 32.22 -32.98
N CYS A 52 -8.59 31.09 -32.34
CA CYS A 52 -7.47 30.93 -31.42
C CYS A 52 -6.63 29.71 -31.77
N VAL A 53 -5.31 29.84 -31.64
CA VAL A 53 -4.35 28.73 -31.69
C VAL A 53 -3.42 28.78 -30.49
N VAL A 54 -2.73 27.67 -30.25
CA VAL A 54 -1.67 27.58 -29.24
C VAL A 54 -0.32 27.50 -29.93
N VAL A 55 0.62 28.37 -29.54
CA VAL A 55 2.02 28.36 -29.99
C VAL A 55 2.90 27.93 -28.83
N LYS A 56 3.56 26.78 -28.96
CA LYS A 56 4.47 26.21 -27.96
C LYS A 56 5.91 26.28 -28.46
N PHE A 57 6.75 27.00 -27.73
CA PHE A 57 8.18 27.13 -28.00
C PHE A 57 8.99 26.36 -26.94
N PHE A 58 9.94 25.55 -27.41
CA PHE A 58 10.75 24.66 -26.58
C PHE A 58 12.17 25.21 -26.44
N PRO A 59 12.49 25.98 -25.38
CA PRO A 59 13.84 26.49 -25.17
C PRO A 59 14.85 25.37 -24.84
N PRO A 60 16.17 25.58 -25.02
CA PRO A 60 17.22 24.61 -24.68
C PRO A 60 17.46 24.45 -23.16
N PHE A 61 16.52 24.93 -22.35
CA PHE A 61 16.54 24.94 -20.89
C PHE A 61 15.11 24.83 -20.35
N VAL A 62 14.96 24.56 -19.06
CA VAL A 62 13.66 24.63 -18.38
C VAL A 62 13.27 26.10 -18.19
N ARG A 63 12.17 26.59 -18.79
CA ARG A 63 11.73 28.00 -18.69
C ARG A 63 11.73 28.55 -17.26
N ALA A 64 11.19 27.81 -16.30
CA ALA A 64 11.10 28.22 -14.90
C ALA A 64 12.46 28.21 -14.18
N ARG A 65 13.47 27.53 -14.73
CA ARG A 65 14.84 27.45 -14.21
C ARG A 65 15.84 27.46 -15.37
N PRO A 66 16.12 28.62 -15.99
CA PRO A 66 16.92 28.70 -17.22
C PRO A 66 18.36 28.16 -17.10
N VAL A 67 18.86 27.98 -15.87
CA VAL A 67 20.16 27.35 -15.58
C VAL A 67 20.17 25.83 -15.79
N VAL A 68 19.01 25.19 -15.90
CA VAL A 68 18.88 23.73 -16.09
C VAL A 68 18.73 23.44 -17.60
N PRO A 69 19.74 22.83 -18.25
CA PRO A 69 19.64 22.45 -19.65
C PRO A 69 18.50 21.48 -19.88
N PHE A 70 17.81 21.63 -21.02
CA PHE A 70 16.70 20.75 -21.38
C PHE A 70 16.62 20.59 -22.90
N ALA A 71 16.73 19.35 -23.37
CA ALA A 71 16.90 19.06 -24.78
C ALA A 71 15.69 19.53 -25.62
N GLN A 72 15.93 20.30 -26.67
CA GLN A 72 14.86 20.83 -27.54
C GLN A 72 14.23 19.76 -28.44
N GLY A 73 14.90 18.60 -28.62
CA GLY A 73 14.36 17.47 -29.39
C GLY A 73 13.01 16.94 -28.89
N ARG A 74 12.60 17.31 -27.66
CA ARG A 74 11.27 17.07 -27.12
C ARG A 74 10.13 17.70 -27.95
N SER A 75 10.41 18.78 -28.69
CA SER A 75 9.45 19.37 -29.63
C SER A 75 9.06 18.40 -30.74
N ALA A 76 10.02 17.62 -31.23
CA ALA A 76 9.80 16.62 -32.27
C ALA A 76 9.00 15.44 -31.72
N LEU A 77 9.29 15.01 -30.49
CA LEU A 77 8.55 13.93 -29.82
C LEU A 77 7.07 14.29 -29.65
N GLU A 78 6.77 15.48 -29.15
CA GLU A 78 5.39 15.96 -29.00
C GLU A 78 4.68 16.03 -30.35
N HIS A 79 5.33 16.61 -31.36
CA HIS A 79 4.75 16.67 -32.72
C HIS A 79 4.47 15.27 -33.28
N THR A 80 5.41 14.33 -33.18
CA THR A 80 5.23 12.95 -33.64
C THR A 80 4.11 12.23 -32.88
N ALA A 81 4.03 12.40 -31.56
CA ALA A 81 2.96 11.80 -30.75
C ALA A 81 1.58 12.33 -31.17
N LEU A 82 1.45 13.65 -31.32
CA LEU A 82 0.19 14.27 -31.78
C LEU A 82 -0.21 13.79 -33.18
N GLN A 83 0.74 13.69 -34.12
CA GLN A 83 0.44 13.15 -35.46
C GLN A 83 -0.08 11.71 -35.41
N LEU A 84 0.54 10.86 -34.60
CA LEU A 84 0.12 9.47 -34.42
C LEU A 84 -1.30 9.38 -33.85
N ILE A 85 -1.60 10.21 -32.84
CA ILE A 85 -2.94 10.28 -32.24
C ILE A 85 -3.95 10.74 -33.30
N GLN A 86 -3.65 11.78 -34.09
CA GLN A 86 -4.57 12.23 -35.15
C GLN A 86 -4.83 11.15 -36.21
N GLN A 87 -3.82 10.35 -36.56
CA GLN A 87 -3.98 9.23 -37.49
C GLN A 87 -4.91 8.15 -36.92
N HIS A 88 -4.67 7.75 -35.67
CA HIS A 88 -5.55 6.84 -34.94
C HIS A 88 -6.97 7.43 -34.80
N CYS A 89 -7.06 8.75 -34.63
CA CYS A 89 -8.32 9.46 -34.52
C CYS A 89 -9.17 9.39 -35.80
N LYS A 90 -8.51 9.47 -36.95
CA LYS A 90 -9.19 9.36 -38.26
C LYS A 90 -9.68 7.94 -38.56
N GLN A 91 -8.97 6.92 -38.07
CA GLN A 91 -9.28 5.51 -38.36
C GLN A 91 -10.47 4.97 -37.53
N ASN A 92 -10.83 5.62 -36.42
CA ASN A 92 -11.88 5.15 -35.51
C ASN A 92 -12.96 6.23 -35.28
N ALA A 93 -13.78 6.53 -36.29
CA ALA A 93 -14.66 7.70 -36.33
C ALA A 93 -15.90 7.69 -35.39
N GLY A 94 -15.84 7.00 -34.24
CA GLY A 94 -16.91 6.99 -33.23
C GLY A 94 -16.89 8.21 -32.29
N GLU A 95 -17.92 8.33 -31.45
CA GLU A 95 -17.97 9.30 -30.36
C GLU A 95 -16.86 8.99 -29.35
N ARG A 96 -15.89 9.89 -29.22
CA ARG A 96 -14.75 9.74 -28.32
C ARG A 96 -14.96 10.54 -27.06
N LEU A 97 -14.60 9.96 -25.94
CA LEU A 97 -14.56 10.68 -24.68
C LEU A 97 -13.30 11.56 -24.52
N TRP A 98 -12.26 11.30 -25.32
CA TRP A 98 -11.01 12.05 -25.27
C TRP A 98 -10.37 12.30 -26.64
N SER A 99 -9.50 13.31 -26.73
CA SER A 99 -8.61 13.56 -27.87
C SER A 99 -7.34 14.30 -27.45
N ALA A 100 -6.46 14.60 -28.41
CA ALA A 100 -5.32 15.51 -28.22
C ALA A 100 -5.42 16.69 -29.19
N PRO A 101 -4.84 17.87 -28.88
CA PRO A 101 -4.86 19.02 -29.78
C PRO A 101 -4.30 18.67 -31.15
N LYS A 102 -4.96 19.11 -32.22
CA LYS A 102 -4.44 18.89 -33.58
C LYS A 102 -3.15 19.71 -33.79
N PRO A 103 -2.03 19.10 -34.21
CA PRO A 103 -0.86 19.85 -34.63
C PRO A 103 -1.15 20.50 -35.98
N LEU A 104 -0.97 21.82 -36.06
CA LEU A 104 -1.27 22.63 -37.25
C LEU A 104 0.00 22.96 -38.04
N PHE A 105 1.07 23.32 -37.35
CA PHE A 105 2.35 23.66 -37.95
C PHE A 105 3.51 23.29 -37.02
N TYR A 106 4.61 22.79 -37.58
CA TYR A 106 5.80 22.44 -36.81
C TYR A 106 7.06 22.93 -37.52
N ASP A 107 7.85 23.76 -36.83
CA ASP A 107 9.18 24.20 -37.27
C ASP A 107 10.23 23.49 -36.42
N SER A 108 10.94 22.54 -37.04
CA SER A 108 11.99 21.76 -36.38
C SER A 108 13.28 22.56 -36.15
N GLY A 109 13.55 23.59 -36.94
CA GLY A 109 14.74 24.44 -36.79
C GLY A 109 14.59 25.45 -35.66
N MET A 110 13.38 25.95 -35.45
CA MET A 110 13.03 26.86 -34.37
C MET A 110 12.53 26.15 -33.11
N HIS A 111 12.24 24.85 -33.19
CA HIS A 111 11.58 24.07 -32.13
C HIS A 111 10.29 24.72 -31.67
N VAL A 112 9.38 24.96 -32.62
CA VAL A 112 8.06 25.59 -32.38
C VAL A 112 6.96 24.69 -32.93
N LEU A 113 5.93 24.48 -32.11
CA LEU A 113 4.72 23.75 -32.48
C LEU A 113 3.52 24.68 -32.36
N VAL A 114 2.77 24.84 -33.44
CA VAL A 114 1.45 25.47 -33.47
C VAL A 114 0.40 24.38 -33.47
N MET A 115 -0.57 24.48 -32.58
CA MET A 115 -1.64 23.49 -32.43
C MET A 115 -2.99 24.16 -32.17
N GLU A 116 -4.05 23.37 -32.33
CA GLU A 116 -5.42 23.75 -32.01
C GLU A 116 -5.55 24.26 -30.57
N HIS A 117 -6.33 25.33 -30.38
CA HIS A 117 -6.78 25.73 -29.04
C HIS A 117 -7.98 24.88 -28.64
N VAL A 118 -7.85 24.14 -27.53
CA VAL A 118 -8.91 23.30 -26.99
C VAL A 118 -9.71 24.02 -25.90
N SER A 119 -10.99 23.65 -25.74
CA SER A 119 -11.84 24.13 -24.64
C SER A 119 -11.60 23.35 -23.35
N GLY A 120 -12.18 23.83 -22.26
CA GLY A 120 -12.14 23.19 -20.95
C GLY A 120 -11.18 23.87 -19.96
N GLU A 121 -11.15 23.32 -18.75
CA GLU A 121 -10.30 23.76 -17.65
C GLU A 121 -9.35 22.64 -17.23
N GLY A 122 -8.15 22.97 -16.76
CA GLY A 122 -7.20 21.96 -16.29
C GLY A 122 -7.78 21.17 -15.12
N LEU A 123 -7.75 19.83 -15.16
CA LEU A 123 -8.25 19.00 -14.07
C LEU A 123 -7.55 19.31 -12.74
N TYR A 124 -6.27 19.67 -12.80
CA TYR A 124 -5.53 20.13 -11.63
C TYR A 124 -6.18 21.35 -10.94
N ASP A 125 -6.68 22.31 -11.70
CA ASP A 125 -7.33 23.52 -11.18
C ASP A 125 -8.78 23.25 -10.76
N LEU A 126 -9.51 22.40 -11.50
CA LEU A 126 -10.83 21.93 -11.10
C LEU A 126 -10.79 21.22 -9.74
N LEU A 127 -9.79 20.37 -9.50
CA LEU A 127 -9.62 19.65 -8.23
C LEU A 127 -9.20 20.56 -7.06
N LYS A 128 -8.86 21.83 -7.31
CA LYS A 128 -8.67 22.84 -6.23
C LYS A 128 -9.97 23.52 -5.83
N GLN A 129 -10.98 23.49 -6.69
CA GLN A 129 -12.24 24.19 -6.49
C GLN A 129 -13.24 23.25 -5.81
N PRO A 130 -13.62 23.51 -4.54
CA PRO A 130 -14.52 22.63 -3.82
C PRO A 130 -15.86 22.48 -4.55
N GLY A 131 -16.26 21.23 -4.82
CA GLY A 131 -17.51 20.91 -5.50
C GLY A 131 -17.57 21.22 -7.00
N ALA A 132 -16.47 21.64 -7.64
CA ALA A 132 -16.44 21.89 -9.09
C ALA A 132 -16.53 20.60 -9.93
N VAL A 133 -16.15 19.46 -9.34
CA VAL A 133 -16.28 18.12 -9.94
C VAL A 133 -17.30 17.36 -9.12
N SER A 134 -18.46 17.02 -9.70
CA SER A 134 -19.51 16.31 -8.98
C SER A 134 -19.09 14.86 -8.63
N SER A 135 -19.49 14.42 -7.42
CA SER A 135 -19.33 13.04 -6.96
C SER A 135 -20.61 12.58 -6.24
N CYS A 136 -21.16 11.40 -6.57
CA CYS A 136 -22.28 10.83 -5.80
C CYS A 136 -21.87 10.49 -4.37
N SER A 137 -22.78 10.67 -3.42
CA SER A 137 -22.53 10.34 -2.01
C SER A 137 -22.62 8.82 -1.78
N ALA A 138 -21.76 8.28 -0.90
CA ALA A 138 -21.77 6.85 -0.54
C ALA A 138 -23.11 6.39 0.08
N SER A 139 -23.94 7.32 0.58
CA SER A 139 -25.29 7.05 1.09
C SER A 139 -26.31 6.69 0.00
N GLU A 140 -26.09 7.09 -1.25
CA GLU A 140 -27.04 6.81 -2.36
C GLU A 140 -26.76 5.45 -3.03
N GLN A 141 -25.50 4.98 -3.00
CA GLN A 141 -25.11 3.67 -3.54
C GLN A 141 -25.61 2.49 -2.71
N ALA A 142 -25.85 2.67 -1.40
CA ALA A 142 -26.36 1.60 -0.52
C ALA A 142 -27.86 1.32 -0.70
N VAL A 143 -28.62 2.22 -1.33
CA VAL A 143 -30.09 2.11 -1.47
C VAL A 143 -30.50 1.46 -2.80
N ALA A 144 -29.67 1.54 -3.84
CA ALA A 144 -29.97 0.99 -5.16
C ALA A 144 -29.53 -0.48 -5.27
N GLY A 145 -30.28 -1.37 -4.60
CA GLY A 145 -30.22 -2.80 -4.88
C GLY A 145 -30.66 -3.09 -6.32
N ALA A 146 -29.75 -3.70 -7.10
CA ALA A 146 -30.00 -4.49 -8.31
C ALA A 146 -31.23 -4.08 -9.16
N GLN A 147 -31.17 -2.91 -9.81
CA GLN A 147 -32.03 -2.59 -10.96
C GLN A 147 -31.27 -1.64 -11.92
N THR A 148 -31.44 -1.90 -13.22
CA THR A 148 -30.74 -1.31 -14.37
C THR A 148 -30.50 0.20 -14.25
N VAL A 149 -29.22 0.58 -14.21
CA VAL A 149 -28.73 1.96 -14.15
C VAL A 149 -29.11 2.69 -15.43
N ALA A 150 -30.01 3.67 -15.30
CA ALA A 150 -30.17 4.72 -16.30
C ALA A 150 -28.97 5.68 -16.16
N ALA A 151 -28.16 5.76 -17.22
CA ALA A 151 -27.08 6.71 -17.54
C ALA A 151 -26.25 7.34 -16.38
N ASP A 152 -24.99 6.92 -16.32
CA ASP A 152 -23.80 7.51 -15.64
C ASP A 152 -23.53 9.03 -15.86
N SER A 153 -24.42 9.80 -16.51
CA SER A 153 -24.10 11.14 -17.04
C SER A 153 -23.87 12.24 -15.99
N ASP A 154 -24.36 12.05 -14.76
CA ASP A 154 -24.39 13.11 -13.74
C ASP A 154 -23.21 13.06 -12.74
N ASN A 155 -22.35 12.05 -12.82
CA ASN A 155 -21.18 11.89 -11.96
C ASN A 155 -19.89 12.23 -12.73
N ASP A 156 -19.36 13.45 -12.53
CA ASP A 156 -18.14 13.91 -13.20
C ASP A 156 -16.94 13.03 -12.85
N VAL A 157 -16.81 12.62 -11.59
CA VAL A 157 -15.73 11.74 -11.12
C VAL A 157 -15.70 10.42 -11.88
N ALA A 158 -16.84 9.73 -11.98
CA ALA A 158 -16.93 8.45 -12.65
C ALA A 158 -16.64 8.57 -14.15
N TRP A 159 -17.20 9.61 -14.79
CA TRP A 159 -16.95 9.91 -16.19
C TRP A 159 -15.46 10.21 -16.46
N ILE A 160 -14.81 11.07 -15.68
CA ILE A 160 -13.37 11.38 -15.83
C ILE A 160 -12.54 10.11 -15.67
N ALA A 161 -12.81 9.29 -14.64
CA ALA A 161 -12.07 8.06 -14.39
C ALA A 161 -12.15 7.10 -15.59
N LYS A 162 -13.36 6.87 -16.11
CA LYS A 162 -13.61 6.05 -17.28
C LYS A 162 -12.90 6.58 -18.53
N THR A 163 -12.97 7.90 -18.76
CA THR A 163 -12.33 8.55 -19.90
C THR A 163 -10.79 8.45 -19.84
N VAL A 164 -10.19 8.65 -18.66
CA VAL A 164 -8.73 8.48 -18.45
C VAL A 164 -8.31 7.03 -18.67
N MET A 165 -9.11 6.07 -18.22
CA MET A 165 -8.82 4.65 -18.46
C MET A 165 -8.96 4.26 -19.93
N GLN A 166 -9.99 4.75 -20.61
CA GLN A 166 -10.12 4.58 -22.06
C GLN A 166 -8.90 5.15 -22.80
N PHE A 167 -8.45 6.34 -22.43
CA PHE A 167 -7.22 6.94 -22.95
C PHE A 167 -6.01 6.02 -22.79
N LEU A 168 -5.75 5.52 -21.58
CA LEU A 168 -4.61 4.65 -21.30
C LEU A 168 -4.65 3.36 -22.13
N ILE A 169 -5.85 2.78 -22.31
CA ILE A 169 -6.06 1.56 -23.10
C ILE A 169 -5.81 1.82 -24.58
N GLU A 170 -6.36 2.90 -25.12
CA GLU A 170 -6.21 3.26 -26.53
C GLU A 170 -4.77 3.58 -26.89
N ILE A 171 -4.05 4.32 -26.03
CA ILE A 171 -2.61 4.60 -26.23
C ILE A 171 -1.78 3.31 -26.20
N ALA A 172 -2.05 2.40 -25.28
CA ALA A 172 -1.36 1.11 -25.22
C ALA A 172 -1.60 0.23 -26.47
N SER A 173 -2.69 0.49 -27.18
CA SER A 173 -3.13 -0.24 -28.37
C SER A 173 -2.70 0.44 -29.67
N LEU A 174 -2.03 1.59 -29.60
CA LEU A 174 -1.45 2.23 -30.79
C LEU A 174 -0.35 1.35 -31.38
N SER A 175 -0.23 1.39 -32.70
CA SER A 175 0.80 0.69 -33.47
C SER A 175 1.70 1.71 -34.18
N PRO A 176 2.69 2.32 -33.50
CA PRO A 176 3.61 3.26 -34.15
C PRO A 176 4.53 2.52 -35.14
N THR A 177 5.05 3.24 -36.14
CA THR A 177 6.03 2.67 -37.08
C THR A 177 7.37 2.42 -36.37
N PRO A 178 8.25 1.55 -36.91
CA PRO A 178 9.59 1.33 -36.35
C PRO A 178 10.40 2.63 -36.16
N GLU A 179 10.25 3.59 -37.07
CA GLU A 179 10.90 4.90 -36.98
C GLU A 179 10.37 5.72 -35.80
N GLN A 180 9.05 5.70 -35.58
CA GLN A 180 8.42 6.37 -34.44
C GLN A 180 8.84 5.71 -33.11
N ILE A 181 8.81 4.37 -33.04
CA ILE A 181 9.30 3.61 -31.88
C ILE A 181 10.76 3.96 -31.58
N SER A 182 11.61 4.04 -32.62
CA SER A 182 13.01 4.42 -32.47
C SER A 182 13.15 5.85 -31.91
N ALA A 183 12.39 6.81 -32.42
CA ALA A 183 12.39 8.19 -31.94
C ALA A 183 11.99 8.28 -30.45
N PHE A 184 10.94 7.56 -30.05
CA PHE A 184 10.47 7.51 -28.66
C PHE A 184 11.46 6.78 -27.73
N HIS A 185 12.02 5.66 -28.18
CA HIS A 185 12.99 4.87 -27.42
C HIS A 185 14.33 5.59 -27.23
N THR A 186 14.75 6.41 -28.20
CA THR A 186 16.02 7.16 -28.15
C THR A 186 15.83 8.60 -27.67
N SER A 187 14.71 8.89 -27.00
CA SER A 187 14.38 10.21 -26.50
C SER A 187 15.57 10.82 -25.72
N PRO A 188 15.99 12.05 -26.05
CA PRO A 188 17.10 12.73 -25.38
C PRO A 188 16.80 13.04 -23.91
N LEU A 189 15.55 12.84 -23.48
CA LEU A 189 15.09 13.12 -22.12
C LEU A 189 15.29 11.95 -21.16
N ILE A 190 15.56 10.74 -21.67
CA ILE A 190 15.75 9.55 -20.84
C ILE A 190 16.87 9.77 -19.82
N GLY A 191 17.99 10.39 -20.22
CA GLY A 191 19.09 10.71 -19.31
C GLY A 191 18.67 11.67 -18.20
N THR A 192 17.92 12.71 -18.54
CA THR A 192 17.36 13.68 -17.58
C THR A 192 16.39 13.00 -16.60
N MET A 193 15.51 12.13 -17.09
CA MET A 193 14.58 11.37 -16.25
C MET A 193 15.31 10.41 -15.31
N ASN A 194 16.30 9.67 -15.82
CA ASN A 194 17.13 8.77 -15.02
C ASN A 194 17.88 9.52 -13.90
N ALA A 195 18.39 10.72 -14.19
CA ALA A 195 19.02 11.55 -13.18
C ALA A 195 18.04 11.95 -12.07
N MET A 196 16.78 12.24 -12.38
CA MET A 196 15.75 12.53 -11.37
C MET A 196 15.47 11.32 -10.46
N PHE A 197 15.50 10.10 -11.02
CA PHE A 197 15.27 8.87 -10.26
C PHE A 197 16.45 8.45 -9.38
N SER A 198 17.68 8.88 -9.71
CA SER A 198 18.90 8.49 -8.99
C SER A 198 18.90 8.84 -7.49
N ARG A 199 18.11 9.84 -7.08
CA ARG A 199 18.01 10.30 -5.68
C ARG A 199 17.07 9.47 -4.83
N ILE A 200 16.22 8.63 -5.44
CA ILE A 200 15.16 7.90 -4.73
C ILE A 200 15.69 7.04 -3.57
N PRO A 201 16.76 6.24 -3.71
CA PRO A 201 17.25 5.41 -2.61
C PRO A 201 17.65 6.22 -1.38
N ASN A 202 18.38 7.32 -1.57
CA ASN A 202 18.81 8.19 -0.48
C ASN A 202 17.61 8.85 0.20
N LEU A 203 16.67 9.38 -0.58
CA LEU A 203 15.45 9.98 -0.05
C LEU A 203 14.59 8.98 0.72
N ALA A 204 14.51 7.74 0.23
CA ALA A 204 13.75 6.68 0.87
C ALA A 204 14.36 6.30 2.23
N SER A 205 15.70 6.27 2.30
CA SER A 205 16.44 6.05 3.53
C SER A 205 16.28 7.23 4.50
N GLU A 206 16.58 8.45 4.07
CA GLU A 206 16.56 9.66 4.91
C GLU A 206 15.17 9.98 5.45
N ARG A 207 14.13 9.89 4.61
CA ARG A 207 12.77 10.30 4.99
C ARG A 207 11.96 9.18 5.62
N TYR A 208 12.23 7.92 5.25
CA TYR A 208 11.37 6.79 5.63
C TYR A 208 12.09 5.65 6.33
N GLY A 209 13.41 5.69 6.49
CA GLY A 209 14.19 4.63 7.14
C GLY A 209 14.21 3.33 6.33
N LEU A 210 13.96 3.40 5.02
CA LEU A 210 14.00 2.23 4.14
C LEU A 210 15.44 1.91 3.77
N ALA A 211 15.83 0.63 3.87
CA ALA A 211 17.13 0.17 3.45
C ALA A 211 17.33 0.40 1.94
N PRO A 212 18.42 1.07 1.50
CA PRO A 212 18.66 1.36 0.09
C PRO A 212 18.59 0.12 -0.82
N GLU A 213 19.00 -1.04 -0.33
CA GLU A 213 18.99 -2.31 -1.05
C GLU A 213 17.57 -2.72 -1.45
N VAL A 214 16.61 -2.58 -0.52
CA VAL A 214 15.19 -2.88 -0.74
C VAL A 214 14.61 -1.92 -1.78
N VAL A 215 14.96 -0.64 -1.69
CA VAL A 215 14.50 0.38 -2.62
C VAL A 215 15.06 0.15 -4.02
N ASN A 216 16.34 -0.22 -4.12
CA ASN A 216 16.99 -0.56 -5.38
C ASN A 216 16.35 -1.79 -6.03
N GLU A 217 15.96 -2.80 -5.25
CA GLU A 217 15.24 -3.97 -5.76
C GLU A 217 13.87 -3.57 -6.34
N TRP A 218 13.15 -2.66 -5.69
CA TRP A 218 11.89 -2.12 -6.21
C TRP A 218 12.11 -1.33 -7.51
N LEU A 219 13.12 -0.46 -7.54
CA LEU A 219 13.46 0.32 -8.73
C LEU A 219 13.84 -0.57 -9.91
N ALA A 220 14.56 -1.66 -9.67
CA ALA A 220 14.90 -2.65 -10.70
C ALA A 220 13.63 -3.30 -11.28
N ARG A 221 12.71 -3.76 -10.42
CA ARG A 221 11.42 -4.31 -10.87
C ARG A 221 10.56 -3.28 -11.61
N ALA A 222 10.51 -2.03 -11.12
CA ALA A 222 9.79 -0.98 -11.81
C ALA A 222 10.39 -0.69 -13.20
N ALA A 223 11.71 -0.81 -13.36
CA ALA A 223 12.39 -0.63 -14.64
C ALA A 223 12.07 -1.75 -15.66
N ASP A 224 11.72 -2.96 -15.22
CA ASP A 224 11.27 -4.04 -16.11
C ASP A 224 10.01 -3.64 -16.90
N ASN A 225 9.14 -2.80 -16.32
CA ASN A 225 7.93 -2.31 -16.99
C ASN A 225 8.22 -1.37 -18.17
N GLU A 226 9.42 -0.79 -18.21
CA GLU A 226 9.85 0.12 -19.28
C GLU A 226 10.82 -0.59 -20.25
N SER A 227 11.51 -1.65 -19.79
CA SER A 227 12.63 -2.24 -20.51
C SER A 227 12.34 -3.59 -21.19
N SER A 228 11.20 -4.22 -20.93
CA SER A 228 10.81 -5.48 -21.59
C SER A 228 10.61 -5.31 -23.10
N ILE A 229 10.77 -6.40 -23.87
CA ILE A 229 10.62 -6.37 -25.34
C ILE A 229 9.23 -5.87 -25.74
N ASP A 230 8.17 -6.39 -25.10
CA ASP A 230 6.79 -5.96 -25.33
C ASP A 230 6.59 -4.48 -24.97
N SER A 231 7.08 -4.06 -23.80
CA SER A 231 6.99 -2.67 -23.34
C SER A 231 7.67 -1.69 -24.30
N ARG A 232 8.82 -2.06 -24.90
CA ARG A 232 9.54 -1.19 -25.85
C ARG A 232 8.81 -0.99 -27.17
N GLN A 233 7.78 -1.78 -27.47
CA GLN A 233 6.95 -1.62 -28.68
C GLN A 233 5.69 -0.79 -28.43
N LYS A 234 5.35 -0.52 -27.15
CA LYS A 234 4.15 0.20 -26.76
C LYS A 234 4.47 1.66 -26.47
N LEU A 235 3.58 2.56 -26.88
CA LEU A 235 3.66 3.98 -26.56
C LEU A 235 3.09 4.24 -25.17
N LEU A 236 3.69 5.16 -24.45
CA LEU A 236 3.12 5.77 -23.25
C LEU A 236 3.28 7.30 -23.33
N PHE A 237 2.41 8.02 -22.61
CA PHE A 237 2.39 9.48 -22.55
C PHE A 237 3.64 10.04 -21.84
N GLY A 238 4.10 9.40 -20.76
CA GLY A 238 5.42 9.63 -20.16
C GLY A 238 5.40 10.46 -18.88
N ASP A 239 4.46 11.39 -18.78
CA ASP A 239 4.31 12.27 -17.63
C ASP A 239 2.84 12.54 -17.28
N LEU A 240 2.00 11.51 -17.18
CA LEU A 240 0.56 11.72 -17.00
C LEU A 240 0.24 12.18 -15.58
N TRP A 241 -0.36 13.37 -15.45
CA TRP A 241 -0.85 13.95 -14.19
C TRP A 241 -2.04 14.88 -14.45
N PRO A 242 -2.79 15.32 -13.43
CA PRO A 242 -4.03 16.09 -13.64
C PRO A 242 -3.85 17.37 -14.48
N ASN A 243 -2.67 17.99 -14.50
CA ASN A 243 -2.44 19.18 -15.32
C ASN A 243 -2.27 18.87 -16.82
N SER A 244 -2.05 17.60 -17.18
CA SER A 244 -2.04 17.12 -18.58
C SER A 244 -3.45 16.98 -19.17
N LEU A 245 -4.50 17.19 -18.38
CA LEU A 245 -5.89 16.95 -18.78
C LEU A 245 -6.66 18.27 -18.76
N MET A 246 -7.13 18.71 -19.93
CA MET A 246 -8.13 19.77 -20.05
C MET A 246 -9.52 19.14 -20.12
N VAL A 247 -10.41 19.54 -19.23
CA VAL A 247 -11.71 18.90 -19.02
C VAL A 247 -12.83 19.87 -19.40
N ASP A 248 -13.65 19.47 -20.37
CA ASP A 248 -14.88 20.15 -20.73
C ASP A 248 -16.07 19.38 -20.13
N LEU A 249 -16.43 19.72 -18.88
CA LEU A 249 -17.51 19.06 -18.15
C LEU A 249 -18.87 19.19 -18.84
N LYS A 250 -19.09 20.27 -19.60
CA LYS A 250 -20.36 20.51 -20.32
C LYS A 250 -20.51 19.58 -21.52
N ARG A 251 -19.44 19.44 -22.30
CA ARG A 251 -19.41 18.54 -23.47
C ARG A 251 -19.08 17.11 -23.10
N LYS A 252 -18.69 16.85 -21.84
CA LYS A 252 -18.16 15.57 -21.37
C LYS A 252 -17.06 15.07 -22.31
N HIS A 253 -16.09 15.95 -22.57
CA HIS A 253 -14.93 15.66 -23.41
C HIS A 253 -13.63 16.02 -22.68
N LEU A 254 -12.60 15.18 -22.85
CA LEU A 254 -11.28 15.37 -22.26
C LEU A 254 -10.22 15.60 -23.35
N TYR A 255 -9.35 16.59 -23.17
CA TYR A 255 -8.18 16.76 -24.02
C TYR A 255 -6.90 16.43 -23.24
N VAL A 256 -6.07 15.54 -23.80
CA VAL A 256 -4.76 15.21 -23.25
C VAL A 256 -3.69 16.06 -23.94
N VAL A 257 -2.99 16.88 -23.16
CA VAL A 257 -2.00 17.87 -23.63
C VAL A 257 -0.61 17.59 -23.06
N ASP A 258 0.42 18.23 -23.62
CA ASP A 258 1.81 18.19 -23.12
C ASP A 258 2.56 16.86 -23.36
N TRP A 259 2.56 16.40 -24.62
CA TRP A 259 3.12 15.10 -25.03
C TRP A 259 4.66 15.07 -25.16
N GLU A 260 5.37 16.05 -24.59
CA GLU A 260 6.82 16.21 -24.80
C GLU A 260 7.69 15.11 -24.15
N LEU A 261 7.10 14.35 -23.22
CA LEU A 261 7.74 13.22 -22.53
C LEU A 261 7.30 11.84 -23.09
N ALA A 262 6.57 11.82 -24.20
CA ALA A 262 6.16 10.59 -24.88
C ALA A 262 7.37 9.70 -25.18
N ARG A 263 7.22 8.41 -24.85
CA ARG A 263 8.29 7.42 -24.95
C ARG A 263 7.70 6.01 -24.99
N THR A 264 8.55 4.99 -25.14
CA THR A 264 8.09 3.60 -25.10
C THR A 264 8.04 3.04 -23.69
N GLY A 265 7.09 2.14 -23.42
CA GLY A 265 6.98 1.43 -22.15
C GLY A 265 5.57 0.86 -21.91
N HIS A 266 5.37 0.26 -20.74
CA HIS A 266 4.05 -0.25 -20.33
C HIS A 266 3.10 0.89 -19.91
N ALA A 267 1.86 0.91 -20.42
CA ALA A 267 0.87 1.96 -20.13
C ALA A 267 0.51 2.11 -18.64
N GLY A 268 0.66 1.03 -17.85
CA GLY A 268 0.54 1.08 -16.39
C GLY A 268 1.48 2.08 -15.70
N VAL A 269 2.58 2.50 -16.36
CA VAL A 269 3.48 3.54 -15.83
C VAL A 269 2.77 4.89 -15.73
N ASP A 270 1.99 5.28 -16.74
CA ASP A 270 1.21 6.52 -16.69
C ASP A 270 0.06 6.42 -15.69
N PHE A 271 -0.59 5.25 -15.61
CA PHE A 271 -1.62 5.00 -14.59
C PHE A 271 -1.07 5.19 -13.17
N THR A 272 0.06 4.54 -12.85
CA THR A 272 0.68 4.64 -11.52
C THR A 272 1.17 6.05 -11.20
N GLN A 273 1.66 6.79 -12.19
CA GLN A 273 2.02 8.19 -12.02
C GLN A 273 0.80 9.07 -11.71
N PHE A 274 -0.30 8.88 -12.45
CA PHE A 274 -1.52 9.65 -12.24
C PHE A 274 -2.11 9.38 -10.84
N VAL A 275 -2.23 8.11 -10.45
CA VAL A 275 -2.70 7.71 -9.12
C VAL A 275 -1.79 8.26 -8.02
N ALA A 276 -0.47 8.22 -8.20
CA ALA A 276 0.47 8.80 -7.23
C ALA A 276 0.27 10.31 -7.04
N ASN A 277 -0.01 11.05 -8.12
CA ASN A 277 -0.36 12.47 -8.02
C ASN A 277 -1.65 12.68 -7.21
N LEU A 278 -2.71 11.92 -7.48
CA LEU A 278 -3.96 12.04 -6.71
C LEU A 278 -3.76 11.73 -5.22
N VAL A 279 -2.94 10.73 -4.90
CA VAL A 279 -2.61 10.37 -3.51
C VAL A 279 -1.86 11.50 -2.78
N LEU A 280 -1.03 12.26 -3.49
CA LEU A 280 -0.34 13.43 -2.94
C LEU A 280 -1.29 14.63 -2.82
N MET A 281 -2.13 14.86 -3.82
CA MET A 281 -3.14 15.92 -3.82
C MET A 281 -4.18 15.74 -2.72
N GLU A 282 -4.64 14.51 -2.46
CA GLU A 282 -5.61 14.18 -1.39
C GLU A 282 -5.08 14.60 0.00
N ARG A 283 -3.75 14.60 0.18
CA ARG A 283 -3.10 14.98 1.43
C ARG A 283 -2.70 16.44 1.51
N ALA A 284 -2.67 17.12 0.37
CA ALA A 284 -2.34 18.53 0.30
C ALA A 284 -3.57 19.39 0.64
N LYS A 285 -3.37 20.46 1.41
CA LYS A 285 -4.49 21.28 1.93
C LYS A 285 -5.16 22.13 0.83
N SER A 286 -4.49 22.29 -0.30
CA SER A 286 -4.94 23.15 -1.40
C SER A 286 -5.97 22.52 -2.34
N PHE A 287 -6.40 21.27 -2.10
CA PHE A 287 -7.30 20.54 -3.01
C PHE A 287 -8.61 20.12 -2.31
N ASP A 288 -9.64 19.90 -3.12
CA ASP A 288 -10.87 19.24 -2.68
C ASP A 288 -10.57 17.75 -2.43
N ALA A 289 -10.22 17.42 -1.19
CA ALA A 289 -9.87 16.06 -0.80
C ALA A 289 -10.99 15.04 -1.06
N VAL A 290 -12.26 15.47 -1.06
CA VAL A 290 -13.40 14.57 -1.33
C VAL A 290 -13.41 14.19 -2.80
N ALA A 291 -13.36 15.18 -3.70
CA ALA A 291 -13.34 14.95 -5.14
C ALA A 291 -12.08 14.17 -5.58
N VAL A 292 -10.90 14.52 -5.05
CA VAL A 292 -9.64 13.83 -5.34
C VAL A 292 -9.69 12.37 -4.89
N LYS A 293 -10.17 12.10 -3.66
CA LYS A 293 -10.31 10.74 -3.15
C LYS A 293 -11.31 9.93 -3.97
N ALA A 294 -12.45 10.52 -4.33
CA ALA A 294 -13.46 9.87 -5.15
C ALA A 294 -12.91 9.50 -6.54
N LEU A 295 -12.20 10.43 -7.20
CA LEU A 295 -11.53 10.17 -8.49
C LEU A 295 -10.48 9.07 -8.39
N ARG A 296 -9.67 9.06 -7.32
CA ARG A 296 -8.69 8.01 -7.08
C ARG A 296 -9.36 6.63 -6.95
N ILE A 297 -10.45 6.53 -6.19
CA ILE A 297 -11.19 5.28 -6.00
C ILE A 297 -11.78 4.80 -7.33
N ALA A 298 -12.48 5.67 -8.06
CA ALA A 298 -13.08 5.34 -9.35
C ALA A 298 -12.04 4.85 -10.37
N LEU A 299 -10.88 5.49 -10.46
CA LEU A 299 -9.79 5.06 -11.33
C LEU A 299 -9.22 3.69 -10.95
N LEU A 300 -9.07 3.42 -9.65
CA LEU A 300 -8.59 2.11 -9.18
C LEU A 300 -9.60 1.00 -9.49
N ASP A 301 -10.90 1.29 -9.43
CA ASP A 301 -11.95 0.33 -9.79
C ASP A 301 -11.96 0.02 -11.29
N GLU A 302 -11.90 1.03 -12.15
CA GLU A 302 -11.76 0.85 -13.61
C GLU A 302 -10.50 0.06 -13.96
N TRP A 303 -9.37 0.35 -13.31
CA TRP A 303 -8.14 -0.41 -13.49
C TRP A 303 -8.28 -1.87 -13.07
N ARG A 304 -8.92 -2.16 -11.93
CA ARG A 304 -9.19 -3.54 -11.49
C ARG A 304 -10.02 -4.31 -12.49
N VAL A 305 -11.06 -3.69 -13.06
CA VAL A 305 -11.89 -4.28 -14.11
C VAL A 305 -11.04 -4.61 -15.34
N TRP A 306 -10.21 -3.66 -15.80
CA TRP A 306 -9.34 -3.86 -16.95
C TRP A 306 -8.30 -4.97 -16.74
N VAL A 307 -7.64 -5.00 -15.58
CA VAL A 307 -6.66 -6.04 -15.20
C VAL A 307 -7.31 -7.42 -15.18
N LYS A 308 -8.53 -7.53 -14.63
CA LYS A 308 -9.28 -8.80 -14.61
C LYS A 308 -9.63 -9.29 -16.01
N ALA A 309 -9.94 -8.39 -16.93
CA ALA A 309 -10.28 -8.71 -18.31
C ALA A 309 -9.06 -9.04 -19.19
N ASN A 310 -7.85 -8.61 -18.80
CA ASN A 310 -6.65 -8.71 -19.63
C ASN A 310 -5.45 -9.36 -18.90
N PRO A 311 -5.58 -10.61 -18.40
CA PRO A 311 -4.57 -11.25 -17.54
C PRO A 311 -3.17 -11.38 -18.17
N GLU A 312 -3.08 -11.51 -19.49
CA GLU A 312 -1.80 -11.54 -20.23
C GLU A 312 -1.10 -10.17 -20.26
N SER A 313 -1.88 -9.08 -20.21
CA SER A 313 -1.37 -7.70 -20.14
C SER A 313 -1.01 -7.26 -18.71
N THR A 314 -1.15 -8.13 -17.71
CA THR A 314 -0.92 -7.79 -16.29
C THR A 314 0.50 -8.04 -15.82
N ARG A 315 1.46 -8.32 -16.72
CA ARG A 315 2.89 -8.39 -16.36
C ARG A 315 3.42 -6.97 -16.10
N PHE A 316 2.93 -6.36 -15.03
CA PHE A 316 3.22 -4.99 -14.63
C PHE A 316 3.46 -4.95 -13.12
N TYR A 317 4.65 -4.52 -12.71
CA TYR A 317 4.97 -4.31 -11.30
C TYR A 317 4.31 -3.03 -10.79
N TYR A 318 3.00 -3.10 -10.52
CA TYR A 318 2.19 -1.96 -10.07
C TYR A 318 2.72 -1.34 -8.78
N ARG A 319 2.93 -2.16 -7.75
CA ARG A 319 3.40 -1.70 -6.44
C ARG A 319 4.72 -0.96 -6.56
N GLU A 320 5.70 -1.56 -7.23
CA GLU A 320 7.02 -0.97 -7.41
C GLU A 320 6.98 0.31 -8.25
N SER A 321 6.20 0.33 -9.32
CA SER A 321 6.00 1.54 -10.13
C SER A 321 5.33 2.66 -9.34
N PHE A 322 4.28 2.34 -8.58
CA PHE A 322 3.60 3.29 -7.72
C PHE A 322 4.54 3.85 -6.65
N LEU A 323 5.29 2.99 -5.95
CA LEU A 323 6.26 3.42 -4.93
C LEU A 323 7.39 4.27 -5.53
N LYS A 324 7.93 3.89 -6.70
CA LYS A 324 8.90 4.71 -7.46
C LYS A 324 8.35 6.11 -7.69
N ARG A 325 7.09 6.25 -8.14
CA ARG A 325 6.46 7.54 -8.41
C ARG A 325 6.12 8.33 -7.15
N MET A 326 5.60 7.69 -6.10
CA MET A 326 5.35 8.34 -4.82
C MET A 326 6.63 8.96 -4.24
N LEU A 327 7.73 8.20 -4.22
CA LEU A 327 9.03 8.68 -3.73
C LEU A 327 9.59 9.79 -4.62
N GLN A 328 9.50 9.63 -5.95
CA GLN A 328 9.91 10.67 -6.90
C GLN A 328 9.17 11.99 -6.66
N LEU A 329 7.84 11.95 -6.65
CA LEU A 329 6.98 13.13 -6.63
C LEU A 329 7.01 13.82 -5.26
N SER A 330 7.17 13.07 -4.16
CA SER A 330 7.31 13.64 -2.81
C SER A 330 8.51 14.60 -2.65
N GLN A 331 9.45 14.61 -3.59
CA GLN A 331 10.58 15.55 -3.61
C GLN A 331 10.14 16.99 -3.92
N TYR A 332 9.03 17.14 -4.64
CA TYR A 332 8.57 18.41 -5.19
C TYR A 332 7.40 19.02 -4.42
N TYR A 333 6.75 18.23 -3.55
CA TYR A 333 5.74 18.75 -2.62
C TYR A 333 6.42 19.35 -1.40
N GLN A 334 6.17 20.63 -1.15
CA GLN A 334 6.72 21.38 0.00
C GLN A 334 5.86 21.28 1.27
N GLU A 335 4.62 20.79 1.15
CA GLU A 335 3.72 20.62 2.29
C GLU A 335 4.07 19.37 3.12
N GLU A 336 3.80 19.42 4.43
CA GLU A 336 3.85 18.23 5.30
C GLU A 336 2.80 17.22 4.81
N ILE A 337 3.24 16.23 4.04
CA ILE A 337 2.42 15.08 3.70
C ILE A 337 2.25 14.24 4.97
N SER A 338 1.13 14.42 5.66
CA SER A 338 0.77 13.59 6.81
C SER A 338 0.77 12.12 6.41
N ASP A 339 1.54 11.31 7.15
CA ASP A 339 1.57 9.84 7.03
C ASP A 339 1.87 9.27 5.62
N LEU A 340 2.84 9.85 4.90
CA LEU A 340 3.39 9.22 3.69
C LEU A 340 3.96 7.81 3.96
N LYS A 341 4.44 7.55 5.19
CA LYS A 341 4.78 6.21 5.68
C LYS A 341 3.59 5.27 5.66
N ALA A 342 2.40 5.71 6.11
CA ALA A 342 1.18 4.90 6.04
C ALA A 342 0.70 4.69 4.60
N ALA A 343 0.90 5.66 3.70
CA ALA A 343 0.59 5.50 2.28
C ALA A 343 1.40 4.38 1.62
N VAL A 344 2.73 4.41 1.86
CA VAL A 344 3.68 3.40 1.39
C VAL A 344 3.38 2.05 2.03
N ALA A 345 3.03 2.01 3.32
CA ALA A 345 2.64 0.78 4.02
C ALA A 345 1.30 0.21 3.52
N ALA A 346 0.27 1.04 3.33
CA ALA A 346 -1.06 0.63 2.86
C ALA A 346 -1.02 0.10 1.42
N HIS A 347 -0.21 0.70 0.54
CA HIS A 347 -0.03 0.21 -0.84
C HIS A 347 1.00 -0.92 -0.93
N SER A 348 1.70 -1.24 0.18
CA SER A 348 2.50 -2.47 0.26
C SER A 348 1.65 -3.73 0.40
N GLN A 349 0.37 -3.59 0.75
CA GLN A 349 -0.57 -4.67 1.05
C GLN A 349 -1.54 -5.00 -0.12
N VAL A 350 -1.46 -4.30 -1.26
CA VAL A 350 -2.32 -4.56 -2.43
C VAL A 350 -1.62 -5.54 -3.38
N GLU A 351 -2.23 -6.69 -3.59
CA GLU A 351 -1.65 -7.89 -4.20
C GLU A 351 -1.14 -7.73 -5.65
N SER A 352 -0.06 -8.46 -5.91
CA SER A 352 0.63 -8.64 -7.18
C SER A 352 -0.03 -9.75 -8.02
N ASN A 353 -0.57 -9.43 -9.19
CA ASN A 353 -0.94 -10.42 -10.21
C ASN A 353 0.15 -10.50 -11.29
N ALA A 354 1.11 -11.42 -11.11
CA ALA A 354 2.07 -11.81 -12.17
C ALA A 354 2.33 -13.33 -12.10
N GLU A 355 1.82 -14.04 -13.12
CA GLU A 355 1.80 -15.49 -13.35
C GLU A 355 1.13 -16.35 -12.25
N PRO A 356 0.55 -17.53 -12.59
CA PRO A 356 0.15 -18.51 -11.59
C PRO A 356 1.43 -19.07 -10.94
N ARG A 357 2.01 -18.29 -10.03
CA ARG A 357 3.04 -18.81 -9.14
C ARG A 357 2.41 -19.97 -8.41
N LYS A 358 3.02 -21.15 -8.48
CA LYS A 358 2.58 -22.32 -7.72
C LYS A 358 2.35 -21.88 -6.28
N ARG A 359 1.11 -22.01 -5.81
CA ARG A 359 0.69 -21.58 -4.47
C ARG A 359 0.82 -22.75 -3.52
N ALA A 360 1.06 -22.44 -2.26
CA ALA A 360 1.08 -23.40 -1.18
C ALA A 360 0.44 -22.80 0.06
N GLY A 361 -0.35 -23.61 0.77
CA GLY A 361 -0.92 -23.27 2.07
C GLY A 361 -0.12 -23.97 3.16
N VAL A 362 0.31 -23.24 4.19
CA VAL A 362 0.89 -23.83 5.40
C VAL A 362 0.06 -23.44 6.61
N LEU A 363 -0.30 -24.42 7.43
CA LEU A 363 -1.06 -24.19 8.65
C LEU A 363 -0.09 -23.77 9.77
N ILE A 364 -0.44 -22.73 10.52
CA ILE A 364 0.11 -22.40 11.84
C ILE A 364 -0.88 -22.94 12.88
N PRO A 365 -0.77 -24.22 13.26
CA PRO A 365 -1.67 -24.84 14.22
C PRO A 365 -1.31 -24.39 15.64
N LEU A 366 -2.22 -23.65 16.28
CA LEU A 366 -2.06 -23.15 17.63
C LEU A 366 -2.80 -24.00 18.65
N VAL A 367 -2.09 -24.38 19.70
CA VAL A 367 -2.66 -24.91 20.94
C VAL A 367 -2.68 -23.79 21.96
N VAL A 368 -3.89 -23.43 22.41
CA VAL A 368 -4.08 -22.46 23.49
C VAL A 368 -4.32 -23.23 24.79
N ASP A 369 -3.35 -23.12 25.70
CA ASP A 369 -3.42 -23.67 27.04
C ASP A 369 -3.74 -22.53 28.02
N HIS A 370 -5.02 -22.43 28.38
CA HIS A 370 -5.53 -21.41 29.29
C HIS A 370 -5.11 -21.64 30.75
N GLU A 371 -4.76 -22.88 31.13
CA GLU A 371 -4.35 -23.19 32.50
C GLU A 371 -2.93 -22.70 32.79
N ASN A 372 -2.06 -22.80 31.77
CA ASN A 372 -0.65 -22.40 31.85
C ASN A 372 -0.37 -21.05 31.18
N ASP A 373 -1.41 -20.32 30.78
CA ASP A 373 -1.35 -19.04 30.04
C ASP A 373 -0.32 -19.07 28.89
N SER A 374 -0.38 -20.12 28.07
CA SER A 374 0.63 -20.38 27.05
C SER A 374 0.03 -20.77 25.71
N ILE A 375 0.64 -20.26 24.64
CA ILE A 375 0.29 -20.58 23.26
C ILE A 375 1.45 -21.34 22.65
N HIS A 376 1.16 -22.52 22.11
CA HIS A 376 2.15 -23.37 21.44
C HIS A 376 1.78 -23.50 19.96
N VAL A 377 2.80 -23.56 19.09
CA VAL A 377 2.65 -23.94 17.69
C VAL A 377 3.10 -25.38 17.48
N ILE A 378 2.35 -26.17 16.73
CA ILE A 378 2.76 -27.53 16.33
C ILE A 378 3.58 -27.44 15.04
N LEU A 379 4.76 -28.07 15.05
CA LEU A 379 5.66 -28.19 13.91
C LEU A 379 5.91 -29.67 13.60
N THR A 380 6.26 -29.93 12.35
CA THR A 380 6.63 -31.26 11.86
C THR A 380 8.11 -31.29 11.52
N ARG A 381 8.70 -32.48 11.64
CA ARG A 381 10.01 -32.79 11.06
C ARG A 381 9.79 -33.73 9.89
N ARG A 382 10.24 -33.32 8.71
CA ARG A 382 10.08 -34.10 7.47
C ARG A 382 10.85 -35.41 7.54
N SER A 383 10.29 -36.47 6.94
CA SER A 383 10.94 -37.77 6.85
C SER A 383 12.28 -37.69 6.11
N PHE A 384 13.28 -38.43 6.58
CA PHE A 384 14.60 -38.48 5.94
C PHE A 384 14.58 -39.22 4.59
N SER A 385 13.53 -39.98 4.29
CA SER A 385 13.36 -40.71 3.03
C SER A 385 12.93 -39.83 1.85
N LEU A 386 12.58 -38.56 2.10
CA LEU A 386 12.12 -37.62 1.07
C LEU A 386 13.26 -37.12 0.17
N ARG A 387 12.94 -36.92 -1.12
CA ARG A 387 13.90 -36.42 -2.12
C ARG A 387 14.31 -34.95 -1.93
N THR A 388 13.46 -34.15 -1.28
CA THR A 388 13.67 -32.72 -1.06
C THR A 388 13.46 -32.38 0.41
N HIS A 389 14.36 -31.57 0.97
CA HIS A 389 14.30 -31.08 2.35
C HIS A 389 14.18 -32.19 3.42
N PRO A 390 14.95 -33.30 3.34
CA PRO A 390 14.86 -34.39 4.31
C PRO A 390 15.30 -33.93 5.71
N GLY A 391 14.52 -34.27 6.73
CA GLY A 391 14.83 -33.95 8.13
C GLY A 391 14.63 -32.49 8.55
N GLU A 392 14.19 -31.61 7.64
CA GLU A 392 13.92 -30.20 7.93
C GLU A 392 12.64 -30.03 8.78
N VAL A 393 12.64 -29.00 9.64
CA VAL A 393 11.45 -28.59 10.40
C VAL A 393 10.54 -27.70 9.54
N ALA A 394 9.25 -28.03 9.50
CA ALA A 394 8.26 -27.33 8.71
C ALA A 394 6.97 -27.09 9.50
N LEU A 395 6.19 -26.13 9.01
CA LEU A 395 4.76 -26.06 9.30
C LEU A 395 4.06 -27.12 8.43
N PRO A 396 2.98 -27.77 8.90
CA PRO A 396 2.19 -28.66 8.06
C PRO A 396 1.67 -27.90 6.84
N GLY A 397 1.84 -28.46 5.64
CA GLY A 397 1.43 -27.76 4.45
C GLY A 397 2.17 -28.13 3.17
N GLY A 398 1.56 -27.74 2.06
CA GLY A 398 1.99 -28.16 0.74
C GLY A 398 1.34 -27.35 -0.36
N ARG A 399 1.46 -27.85 -1.59
CA ARG A 399 1.01 -27.14 -2.79
C ARG A 399 -0.51 -27.15 -2.87
N MET A 400 -1.06 -26.07 -3.39
CA MET A 400 -2.48 -25.99 -3.71
C MET A 400 -2.78 -26.97 -4.85
N ASP A 401 -3.74 -27.86 -4.62
CA ASP A 401 -4.32 -28.76 -5.61
C ASP A 401 -5.42 -28.01 -6.39
N GLU A 402 -5.73 -28.45 -7.61
CA GLU A 402 -6.83 -27.88 -8.42
C GLU A 402 -8.20 -28.08 -7.76
N THR A 403 -8.33 -29.08 -6.89
CA THR A 403 -9.55 -29.39 -6.13
C THR A 403 -9.70 -28.57 -4.84
N ASP A 404 -8.67 -27.85 -4.41
CA ASP A 404 -8.72 -27.01 -3.22
C ASP A 404 -9.57 -25.75 -3.48
N ALA A 405 -10.59 -25.52 -2.65
CA ALA A 405 -11.48 -24.36 -2.80
C ALA A 405 -10.76 -23.01 -2.59
N ASP A 406 -9.83 -22.96 -1.65
CA ASP A 406 -8.96 -21.82 -1.38
C ASP A 406 -7.67 -22.26 -0.66
N ILE A 407 -6.82 -21.29 -0.32
CA ILE A 407 -5.53 -21.54 0.33
C ILE A 407 -5.66 -22.07 1.77
N SER A 408 -6.78 -21.78 2.44
CA SER A 408 -7.08 -22.30 3.77
C SER A 408 -7.47 -23.76 3.69
N ALA A 409 -8.27 -24.13 2.68
CA ALA A 409 -8.59 -25.52 2.36
C ALA A 409 -7.33 -26.33 2.05
N THR A 410 -6.39 -25.79 1.27
CA THR A 410 -5.07 -26.42 1.04
C THR A 410 -4.34 -26.68 2.35
N ALA A 411 -4.19 -25.66 3.22
CA ALA A 411 -3.46 -25.81 4.48
C ALA A 411 -4.11 -26.84 5.43
N LEU A 412 -5.45 -26.91 5.46
CA LEU A 412 -6.19 -27.87 6.25
C LEU A 412 -6.12 -29.29 5.68
N ARG A 413 -6.19 -29.46 4.35
CA ARG A 413 -6.02 -30.76 3.68
C ARG A 413 -4.64 -31.33 3.98
N GLU A 414 -3.59 -30.54 3.76
CA GLU A 414 -2.20 -30.95 3.99
C GLU A 414 -1.96 -31.28 5.47
N ALA A 415 -2.47 -30.48 6.40
CA ALA A 415 -2.37 -30.80 7.84
C ALA A 415 -3.13 -32.10 8.19
N TRP A 416 -4.23 -32.40 7.52
CA TRP A 416 -4.93 -33.65 7.71
C TRP A 416 -4.14 -34.85 7.15
N GLU A 417 -3.56 -34.72 5.96
CA GLU A 417 -2.76 -35.75 5.30
C GLU A 417 -1.43 -36.03 6.04
N GLU A 418 -0.73 -34.98 6.49
CA GLU A 418 0.60 -35.10 7.10
C GLU A 418 0.56 -35.53 8.58
N ILE A 419 -0.38 -34.99 9.37
CA ILE A 419 -0.44 -35.16 10.83
C ILE A 419 -1.79 -35.64 11.37
N GLY A 420 -2.74 -36.00 10.51
CA GLY A 420 -4.05 -36.51 10.93
C GLY A 420 -4.97 -35.45 11.55
N LEU A 421 -4.64 -34.16 11.45
CA LEU A 421 -5.42 -33.07 12.03
C LEU A 421 -6.65 -32.77 11.17
N HIS A 422 -7.77 -33.42 11.49
CA HIS A 422 -9.01 -33.26 10.73
C HIS A 422 -9.51 -31.79 10.73
N PRO A 423 -9.98 -31.23 9.60
CA PRO A 423 -10.39 -29.83 9.50
C PRO A 423 -11.45 -29.38 10.52
N SER A 424 -12.34 -30.28 10.96
CA SER A 424 -13.36 -29.96 11.99
C SER A 424 -12.79 -29.66 13.38
N HIS A 425 -11.52 -29.99 13.64
CA HIS A 425 -10.85 -29.69 14.90
C HIS A 425 -10.04 -28.40 14.84
N VAL A 426 -10.10 -27.66 13.73
CA VAL A 426 -9.33 -26.42 13.54
C VAL A 426 -10.29 -25.28 13.24
N ARG A 427 -10.23 -24.23 14.07
CA ARG A 427 -10.90 -22.96 13.77
C ARG A 427 -9.89 -22.01 13.14
N ILE A 428 -10.04 -21.75 11.84
CA ILE A 428 -9.23 -20.74 11.16
C ILE A 428 -9.50 -19.35 11.76
N VAL A 429 -8.42 -18.64 12.06
CA VAL A 429 -8.45 -17.30 12.67
C VAL A 429 -8.11 -16.24 11.64
N SER A 430 -7.07 -16.47 10.84
CA SER A 430 -6.54 -15.49 9.89
C SER A 430 -5.65 -16.13 8.84
N THR A 431 -5.47 -15.42 7.72
CA THR A 431 -4.42 -15.67 6.72
C THR A 431 -3.38 -14.55 6.79
N HIS A 432 -2.11 -14.87 6.57
CA HIS A 432 -0.98 -13.92 6.71
C HIS A 432 -0.26 -13.68 5.39
N GLU A 433 0.54 -12.60 5.35
CA GLU A 433 1.33 -12.18 4.18
C GLU A 433 2.14 -13.37 3.61
N SER A 434 1.91 -13.68 2.33
CA SER A 434 2.59 -14.77 1.66
C SER A 434 4.09 -14.52 1.56
N ALA A 435 4.88 -15.57 1.72
CA ALA A 435 6.32 -15.55 1.55
C ALA A 435 6.71 -16.37 0.31
N ILE A 436 7.76 -15.94 -0.39
CA ILE A 436 8.25 -16.65 -1.59
C ILE A 436 9.36 -17.59 -1.15
N SER A 437 9.21 -18.88 -1.47
CA SER A 437 10.25 -19.88 -1.21
C SER A 437 11.44 -19.72 -2.17
N LEU A 438 12.59 -20.34 -1.86
CA LEU A 438 13.77 -20.37 -2.74
C LEU A 438 13.45 -20.91 -4.14
N HIS A 439 12.43 -21.77 -4.27
CA HIS A 439 11.97 -22.35 -5.52
C HIS A 439 10.79 -21.57 -6.15
N LYS A 440 10.59 -20.30 -5.77
CA LYS A 440 9.54 -19.40 -6.28
C LYS A 440 8.09 -19.85 -5.98
N LEU A 441 7.89 -20.73 -5.00
CA LEU A 441 6.57 -21.12 -4.51
C LEU A 441 6.00 -20.00 -3.62
N VAL A 442 4.76 -19.58 -3.84
CA VAL A 442 4.08 -18.59 -3.00
C VAL A 442 3.42 -19.32 -1.84
N VAL A 443 4.07 -19.25 -0.67
CA VAL A 443 3.63 -19.93 0.54
C VAL A 443 2.81 -18.96 1.37
N THR A 444 1.54 -19.28 1.62
CA THR A 444 0.61 -18.45 2.40
C THR A 444 0.37 -19.11 3.76
N PRO A 445 0.77 -18.45 4.87
CA PRO A 445 0.49 -18.96 6.19
C PRO A 445 -0.96 -18.76 6.59
N VAL A 446 -1.58 -19.81 7.12
CA VAL A 446 -2.97 -19.83 7.59
C VAL A 446 -2.94 -20.15 9.08
N CYS A 447 -3.42 -19.25 9.93
CA CYS A 447 -3.47 -19.44 11.37
C CYS A 447 -4.76 -20.16 11.76
N GLY A 448 -4.64 -21.23 12.54
CA GLY A 448 -5.79 -21.98 13.05
C GLY A 448 -5.59 -22.37 14.51
N ILE A 449 -6.65 -22.22 15.31
CA ILE A 449 -6.67 -22.71 16.70
C ILE A 449 -7.20 -24.14 16.70
N ILE A 450 -6.44 -25.07 17.29
CA ILE A 450 -6.90 -26.44 17.53
C ILE A 450 -7.92 -26.42 18.66
N LEU A 451 -9.09 -26.99 18.39
CA LEU A 451 -10.22 -27.06 19.32
C LEU A 451 -10.10 -28.30 20.23
N ASP A 452 -10.60 -28.17 21.47
CA ASP A 452 -10.57 -29.25 22.47
C ASP A 452 -11.38 -30.49 22.06
N SER A 453 -12.24 -30.37 21.05
CA SER A 453 -12.95 -31.51 20.43
C SER A 453 -12.00 -32.58 19.88
N VAL A 454 -10.75 -32.23 19.56
CA VAL A 454 -9.72 -33.19 19.15
C VAL A 454 -9.45 -34.25 20.22
N LEU A 455 -9.61 -33.90 21.50
CA LEU A 455 -9.36 -34.78 22.65
C LEU A 455 -10.56 -35.71 22.94
N GLN A 456 -11.71 -35.50 22.32
CA GLN A 456 -12.94 -36.24 22.62
C GLN A 456 -13.05 -37.59 21.88
N LYS A 457 -12.10 -37.91 20.99
CA LYS A 457 -12.11 -39.14 20.17
C LYS A 457 -11.46 -40.37 20.81
N SER A 458 -10.79 -40.25 21.96
CA SER A 458 -10.03 -41.37 22.57
C SER A 458 -10.87 -42.32 23.44
N SER A 459 -12.15 -42.05 23.71
CA SER A 459 -12.94 -42.83 24.68
C SER A 459 -13.92 -43.85 24.08
N ALA A 460 -13.89 -44.13 22.76
CA ALA A 460 -14.89 -44.99 22.11
C ALA A 460 -14.38 -46.34 21.57
N GLU A 461 -13.07 -46.63 21.57
CA GLU A 461 -12.54 -47.89 21.00
C GLU A 461 -11.78 -48.82 21.98
N GLU A 462 -11.62 -48.46 23.25
CA GLU A 462 -11.05 -49.38 24.25
C GLU A 462 -12.15 -50.03 25.12
N SER A 463 -12.75 -51.08 24.59
CA SER A 463 -13.52 -52.05 25.37
C SER A 463 -13.18 -53.47 24.91
N SER A 464 -11.95 -53.91 25.21
CA SER A 464 -11.62 -55.32 25.47
C SER A 464 -10.13 -55.48 25.79
N SER A 465 -9.74 -55.41 27.07
CA SER A 465 -9.11 -56.54 27.79
C SER A 465 -8.34 -56.10 29.06
N ALA A 466 -8.80 -56.68 30.18
CA ALA A 466 -8.14 -57.00 31.45
C ALA A 466 -7.07 -56.09 32.10
N ILE A 467 -7.40 -55.77 33.36
CA ILE A 467 -6.65 -55.17 34.47
C ILE A 467 -5.31 -55.87 34.76
N THR A 468 -4.24 -55.09 35.00
CA THR A 468 -3.28 -55.33 36.09
C THR A 468 -2.69 -53.99 36.58
N THR A 469 -2.98 -53.68 37.83
CA THR A 469 -2.49 -52.54 38.62
C THR A 469 -0.99 -52.62 38.90
N THR A 470 -0.26 -51.51 38.70
CA THR A 470 0.81 -51.06 39.61
C THR A 470 0.89 -49.52 39.61
N THR A 471 0.92 -48.98 40.82
CA THR A 471 0.95 -47.57 41.21
C THR A 471 2.34 -46.97 41.04
N THR A 472 2.49 -45.76 40.50
CA THR A 472 3.45 -44.71 40.97
C THR A 472 3.02 -43.34 40.39
N THR A 473 3.12 -42.30 41.23
CA THR A 473 2.63 -40.90 41.17
C THR A 473 3.20 -39.96 40.09
N SER A 474 2.27 -39.24 39.42
CA SER A 474 2.18 -37.77 39.07
C SER A 474 3.16 -37.12 38.05
N PRO A 475 2.81 -36.00 37.36
CA PRO A 475 1.54 -35.24 37.24
C PRO A 475 1.16 -34.77 35.79
N SER A 476 -0.06 -34.22 35.63
CA SER A 476 -0.51 -33.25 34.59
C SER A 476 0.32 -33.15 33.29
N THR A 477 -0.05 -33.90 32.25
CA THR A 477 0.43 -33.66 30.88
C THR A 477 -0.12 -32.33 30.36
N VAL A 478 0.78 -31.43 29.96
CA VAL A 478 0.44 -30.11 29.39
C VAL A 478 -0.41 -30.31 28.13
N LYS A 479 -1.38 -29.44 27.89
CA LYS A 479 -2.45 -29.62 26.87
C LYS A 479 -1.92 -29.98 25.47
N HIS A 480 -0.77 -29.44 25.07
CA HIS A 480 -0.18 -29.73 23.76
C HIS A 480 0.32 -31.17 23.63
N ASP A 481 0.81 -31.81 24.69
CA ASP A 481 1.25 -33.21 24.65
C ASP A 481 0.06 -34.17 24.47
N GLN A 482 -1.07 -33.85 25.10
CA GLN A 482 -2.31 -34.61 24.93
C GLN A 482 -2.80 -34.51 23.49
N ILE A 483 -2.75 -33.32 22.88
CA ILE A 483 -3.13 -33.12 21.47
C ILE A 483 -2.17 -33.87 20.54
N LEU A 484 -0.86 -33.81 20.77
CA LEU A 484 0.13 -34.54 19.96
C LEU A 484 -0.10 -36.05 19.97
N GLN A 485 -0.61 -36.63 21.06
CA GLN A 485 -0.95 -38.06 21.15
C GLN A 485 -2.16 -38.45 20.30
N THR A 486 -3.00 -37.50 19.92
CA THR A 486 -4.17 -37.74 19.03
C THR A 486 -3.82 -37.69 17.55
N MET A 487 -2.60 -37.28 17.19
CA MET A 487 -2.18 -37.10 15.80
C MET A 487 -1.73 -38.43 15.18
N THR A 488 -2.16 -38.67 13.93
CA THR A 488 -1.73 -39.81 13.13
C THR A 488 -0.79 -39.31 12.04
N LEU A 489 0.51 -39.56 12.19
CA LEU A 489 1.52 -39.07 11.26
C LEU A 489 1.58 -39.94 10.00
N ASN A 490 1.65 -39.31 8.84
CA ASN A 490 2.02 -40.00 7.62
C ASN A 490 3.55 -40.19 7.58
N GLU A 491 4.03 -41.38 7.98
CA GLU A 491 5.46 -41.69 8.10
C GLU A 491 6.25 -41.55 6.79
N SER A 492 5.57 -41.59 5.64
CA SER A 492 6.21 -41.36 4.34
C SER A 492 6.65 -39.90 4.15
N GLU A 493 6.06 -38.96 4.88
CA GLU A 493 6.31 -37.53 4.75
C GLU A 493 6.81 -36.88 6.04
N VAL A 494 6.35 -37.35 7.21
CA VAL A 494 6.65 -36.77 8.53
C VAL A 494 7.27 -37.82 9.46
N GLU A 495 8.46 -37.53 9.97
CA GLU A 495 9.16 -38.36 10.98
C GLU A 495 8.57 -38.16 12.38
N SER A 496 8.27 -36.90 12.75
CA SER A 496 7.76 -36.55 14.08
C SER A 496 7.05 -35.20 14.07
N ALA A 497 6.11 -35.02 15.00
CA ALA A 497 5.50 -33.73 15.34
C ALA A 497 5.86 -33.31 16.77
N PHE A 498 5.98 -32.01 17.02
CA PHE A 498 6.34 -31.45 18.32
C PHE A 498 5.76 -30.04 18.50
N ALA A 499 5.58 -29.62 19.75
CA ALA A 499 5.04 -28.30 20.09
C ALA A 499 6.15 -27.35 20.55
N VAL A 500 6.09 -26.10 20.08
CA VAL A 500 7.04 -25.03 20.46
C VAL A 500 6.25 -23.86 21.05
N PRO A 501 6.61 -23.32 22.24
CA PRO A 501 5.98 -22.11 22.76
C PRO A 501 6.13 -20.95 21.78
N LEU A 502 5.07 -20.20 21.49
CA LEU A 502 5.13 -19.11 20.52
C LEU A 502 6.12 -18.00 20.96
N SER A 503 6.24 -17.78 22.27
CA SER A 503 7.21 -16.87 22.87
C SER A 503 8.68 -17.26 22.62
N PHE A 504 8.96 -18.52 22.28
CA PHE A 504 10.29 -18.99 21.92
C PHE A 504 10.89 -18.20 20.75
N PHE A 505 10.06 -17.82 19.77
CA PHE A 505 10.48 -17.10 18.57
C PHE A 505 10.65 -15.58 18.77
N LEU A 506 10.33 -15.08 19.97
CA LEU A 506 10.43 -13.66 20.31
C LEU A 506 11.68 -13.31 21.13
N ASP A 507 12.38 -14.32 21.67
CA ASP A 507 13.56 -14.13 22.50
C ASP A 507 14.82 -13.94 21.62
N PRO A 508 15.39 -12.71 21.54
CA PRO A 508 16.54 -12.43 20.70
C PRO A 508 17.80 -13.21 21.11
N GLN A 509 17.89 -13.66 22.37
CA GLN A 509 19.04 -14.45 22.83
C GLN A 509 19.06 -15.86 22.24
N ARG A 510 17.93 -16.33 21.70
CA ARG A 510 17.79 -17.64 21.04
C ARG A 510 18.05 -17.57 19.55
N HIS A 511 18.29 -16.37 19.00
CA HIS A 511 18.60 -16.18 17.60
C HIS A 511 20.05 -16.54 17.34
N ARG A 512 20.30 -17.46 16.41
CA ARG A 512 21.65 -17.76 15.94
C ARG A 512 22.04 -16.80 14.82
N ASP A 513 22.98 -15.90 15.06
CA ASP A 513 23.68 -15.20 13.98
C ASP A 513 24.60 -16.19 13.28
N SER A 514 24.19 -16.75 12.15
CA SER A 514 25.06 -17.62 11.35
C SER A 514 24.85 -17.42 9.85
N LEU A 515 25.95 -17.07 9.20
CA LEU A 515 26.12 -17.04 7.75
C LEU A 515 26.06 -18.48 7.21
N TYR A 516 24.98 -18.85 6.51
CA TYR A 516 24.94 -20.12 5.79
C TYR A 516 25.51 -19.98 4.38
N LYS A 517 26.52 -20.79 4.09
CA LYS A 517 27.16 -20.88 2.77
C LYS A 517 26.58 -22.08 2.02
N MET A 518 25.73 -21.83 1.04
CA MET A 518 25.35 -22.82 0.02
C MET A 518 25.72 -22.27 -1.35
N ALA A 519 26.44 -23.10 -2.11
CA ALA A 519 26.92 -22.90 -3.48
C ALA A 519 26.60 -21.52 -4.12
N LEU A 520 27.61 -20.63 -4.07
CA LEU A 520 27.73 -19.38 -4.83
C LEU A 520 26.92 -18.13 -4.42
N TRP A 521 26.17 -18.12 -3.30
CA TRP A 521 25.48 -16.91 -2.82
C TRP A 521 25.56 -16.76 -1.29
N TYR A 522 25.73 -15.54 -0.76
CA TYR A 522 25.62 -15.23 0.67
C TYR A 522 24.18 -14.79 0.98
N LEU A 523 23.44 -15.55 1.80
CA LEU A 523 22.20 -15.05 2.40
C LEU A 523 22.54 -14.29 3.69
N TRP A 524 22.21 -13.00 3.76
CA TRP A 524 22.23 -12.23 5.00
C TRP A 524 20.97 -12.55 5.83
N GLY A 525 21.13 -12.91 7.12
CA GLY A 525 20.07 -12.86 8.13
C GLY A 525 18.95 -13.91 8.10
N ALA A 526 19.26 -15.21 8.00
CA ALA A 526 18.25 -16.26 8.16
C ALA A 526 17.95 -16.51 9.65
N TYR A 527 16.67 -16.41 10.07
CA TYR A 527 16.25 -16.87 11.40
C TYR A 527 16.56 -18.35 11.55
N ALA A 528 17.27 -18.71 12.61
CA ALA A 528 17.65 -20.07 12.93
C ALA A 528 17.63 -20.27 14.44
N PHE A 529 17.04 -21.38 14.86
CA PHE A 529 16.85 -21.73 16.26
C PHE A 529 17.15 -23.21 16.51
N ASP A 530 17.77 -23.48 17.65
CA ASP A 530 17.90 -24.83 18.20
C ASP A 530 16.86 -24.99 19.31
N PHE A 531 15.85 -25.82 19.08
CA PHE A 531 14.79 -26.11 20.06
C PHE A 531 14.97 -27.53 20.59
N THR A 532 15.14 -27.68 21.91
CA THR A 532 15.18 -28.99 22.56
C THR A 532 13.86 -29.23 23.29
N ASP A 533 13.18 -30.33 22.95
CA ASP A 533 11.92 -30.70 23.63
C ASP A 533 12.17 -31.27 25.03
N HIS A 534 11.10 -31.48 25.80
CA HIS A 534 11.19 -32.01 27.17
C HIS A 534 11.74 -33.46 27.24
N ARG A 535 11.83 -34.16 26.10
CA ARG A 535 12.40 -35.52 25.97
C ARG A 535 13.89 -35.48 25.59
N GLY A 536 14.47 -34.28 25.45
CA GLY A 536 15.87 -34.09 25.10
C GLY A 536 16.17 -34.20 23.60
N LYS A 537 15.16 -34.24 22.72
CA LYS A 537 15.35 -34.26 21.27
C LYS A 537 15.48 -32.82 20.76
N THR A 538 16.57 -32.54 20.04
CA THR A 538 16.83 -31.22 19.47
C THR A 538 16.38 -31.13 18.02
N TYR A 539 15.71 -30.03 17.70
CA TYR A 539 15.15 -29.68 16.41
C TYR A 539 15.75 -28.37 15.92
N PHE A 540 16.22 -28.36 14.68
CA PHE A 540 16.78 -27.18 14.04
C PHE A 540 15.73 -26.49 13.19
N ILE A 541 15.25 -25.33 13.64
CA ILE A 541 14.17 -24.56 13.01
C ILE A 541 14.81 -23.39 12.26
N TRP A 542 14.73 -23.39 10.93
CA TRP A 542 15.41 -22.37 10.12
C TRP A 542 14.64 -22.01 8.84
N GLY A 543 15.15 -21.01 8.12
CA GLY A 543 14.68 -20.68 6.78
C GLY A 543 13.28 -20.05 6.74
N LEU A 544 12.46 -20.48 5.77
CA LEU A 544 11.13 -19.90 5.55
C LEU A 544 10.19 -20.13 6.74
N THR A 545 10.21 -21.34 7.31
CA THR A 545 9.44 -21.73 8.50
C THR A 545 9.74 -20.79 9.66
N ALA A 546 11.03 -20.61 10.00
CA ALA A 546 11.45 -19.72 11.07
C ALA A 546 11.04 -18.26 10.82
N LYS A 547 11.17 -17.78 9.57
CA LYS A 547 10.74 -16.42 9.18
C LYS A 547 9.24 -16.21 9.33
N VAL A 548 8.42 -17.19 8.93
CA VAL A 548 6.96 -17.15 9.09
C VAL A 548 6.61 -17.10 10.58
N LEU A 549 7.23 -17.95 11.40
CA LEU A 549 6.95 -18.03 12.83
C LEU A 549 7.37 -16.78 13.61
N VAL A 550 8.53 -16.18 13.30
CA VAL A 550 8.94 -14.90 13.94
C VAL A 550 8.00 -13.77 13.55
N LYS A 551 7.65 -13.64 12.26
CA LYS A 551 6.69 -12.63 11.81
C LYS A 551 5.31 -12.84 12.44
N PHE A 552 4.86 -14.09 12.50
CA PHE A 552 3.58 -14.46 13.09
C PHE A 552 3.57 -14.18 14.59
N ALA A 553 4.56 -14.65 15.35
CA ALA A 553 4.69 -14.39 16.78
C ALA A 553 4.74 -12.88 17.07
N ALA A 554 5.56 -12.13 16.33
CA ALA A 554 5.65 -10.68 16.50
C ALA A 554 4.33 -9.97 16.15
N SER A 555 3.53 -10.52 15.24
CA SER A 555 2.22 -9.97 14.86
C SER A 555 1.06 -10.47 15.74
N ALA A 556 1.14 -11.66 16.32
CA ALA A 556 0.18 -12.17 17.28
C ALA A 556 0.31 -11.45 18.62
N CYS A 557 1.53 -11.01 18.94
CA CYS A 557 1.85 -10.15 20.07
C CYS A 557 1.77 -8.64 19.72
N ARG A 558 1.21 -8.24 18.56
CA ARG A 558 1.14 -6.81 18.15
C ARG A 558 0.11 -5.96 18.90
N GLU A 559 -0.58 -6.51 19.90
CA GLU A 559 -1.22 -5.70 20.94
C GLU A 559 -0.20 -5.11 21.94
N ASP A 560 1.09 -5.49 21.89
CA ASP A 560 2.12 -5.07 22.86
C ASP A 560 3.06 -3.93 22.41
N THR A 561 2.74 -3.16 21.37
CA THR A 561 3.56 -1.97 21.05
C THR A 561 3.39 -0.83 22.07
N GLU A 562 2.28 -0.78 22.82
CA GLU A 562 2.12 0.18 23.91
C GLU A 562 2.94 -0.24 25.13
N THR A 563 2.96 -1.54 25.47
CA THR A 563 3.69 -2.08 26.63
C THR A 563 5.21 -1.94 26.49
N ASP A 564 5.77 -2.20 25.30
CA ASP A 564 7.22 -2.08 25.05
C ASP A 564 7.69 -0.61 24.97
N LEU A 565 6.89 0.28 24.38
CA LEU A 565 7.19 1.72 24.36
C LEU A 565 7.07 2.32 25.76
N VAL A 566 6.07 1.90 26.54
CA VAL A 566 5.90 2.26 27.94
C VAL A 566 7.07 1.76 28.78
N ALA A 567 7.45 0.49 28.68
CA ALA A 567 8.57 -0.08 29.43
C ALA A 567 9.90 0.62 29.06
N LYS A 568 10.10 0.90 27.77
CA LYS A 568 11.25 1.66 27.28
C LYS A 568 11.23 3.12 27.75
N THR A 569 10.07 3.77 27.82
CA THR A 569 9.95 5.15 28.32
C THR A 569 10.15 5.22 29.83
N LEU A 570 9.57 4.30 30.58
CA LEU A 570 9.73 4.20 32.04
C LEU A 570 11.19 3.91 32.43
N SER A 571 11.91 3.10 31.65
CA SER A 571 13.34 2.84 31.87
C SER A 571 14.26 4.02 31.55
N MET A 572 13.77 5.06 30.85
CA MET A 572 14.50 6.30 30.60
C MET A 572 14.30 7.37 31.70
N LEU A 573 13.33 7.19 32.61
CA LEU A 573 13.07 8.15 33.66
C LEU A 573 14.11 8.05 34.79
N GLN A 574 14.70 9.17 35.17
CA GLN A 574 15.53 9.28 36.37
C GLN A 574 14.68 9.83 37.51
N LEU A 575 14.18 8.94 38.38
CA LEU A 575 13.32 9.31 39.51
C LEU A 575 14.15 9.86 40.67
N ASN A 576 13.70 10.97 41.24
CA ASN A 576 14.17 11.43 42.54
C ASN A 576 13.59 10.52 43.63
N LYS A 577 14.42 9.63 44.19
CA LYS A 577 13.97 8.64 45.19
C LYS A 577 13.58 9.24 46.54
N ASP A 578 13.91 10.51 46.80
CA ASP A 578 13.50 11.21 48.02
C ASP A 578 12.03 11.65 47.97
N GLU A 579 11.44 11.75 46.77
CA GLU A 579 10.04 12.21 46.58
C GLU A 579 9.16 11.21 45.82
N VAL A 580 9.74 10.35 44.96
CA VAL A 580 9.00 9.46 44.06
C VAL A 580 9.47 8.01 44.23
N GLU A 581 8.56 7.16 44.73
CA GLU A 581 8.80 5.74 44.97
C GLU A 581 8.90 4.93 43.67
N SER A 582 7.97 5.14 42.74
CA SER A 582 7.93 4.42 41.46
C SER A 582 7.22 5.23 40.37
N ALA A 583 7.44 4.84 39.11
CA ALA A 583 6.72 5.34 37.96
C ALA A 583 6.10 4.17 37.19
N PHE A 584 4.87 4.34 36.73
CA PHE A 584 4.11 3.33 36.02
C PHE A 584 3.16 4.01 35.01
N ALA A 585 2.74 3.27 33.99
CA ALA A 585 1.77 3.77 33.02
C ALA A 585 0.42 3.09 33.20
N VAL A 586 -0.64 3.84 32.91
CA VAL A 586 -2.03 3.40 33.00
C VAL A 586 -2.73 3.74 31.69
N PRO A 587 -3.40 2.79 31.03
CA PRO A 587 -4.17 3.09 29.82
C PRO A 587 -5.25 4.14 30.11
N LEU A 588 -5.40 5.18 29.28
CA LEU A 588 -6.34 6.27 29.56
C LEU A 588 -7.80 5.80 29.68
N GLN A 589 -8.20 4.80 28.89
CA GLN A 589 -9.52 4.18 28.97
C GLN A 589 -9.84 3.53 30.33
N PHE A 590 -8.81 3.19 31.12
CA PHE A 590 -8.97 2.67 32.47
C PHE A 590 -9.73 3.64 33.37
N PHE A 591 -9.48 4.95 33.19
CA PHE A 591 -10.10 6.01 33.99
C PHE A 591 -11.57 6.28 33.62
N LEU A 592 -12.07 5.70 32.52
CA LEU A 592 -13.46 5.87 32.09
C LEU A 592 -14.37 4.73 32.54
N SER A 593 -13.80 3.61 32.99
CA SER A 593 -14.60 2.43 33.34
C SER A 593 -15.08 2.46 34.79
N ALA A 594 -16.38 2.20 34.98
CA ALA A 594 -16.98 2.09 36.30
C ALA A 594 -16.44 0.87 37.09
N LYS A 595 -15.95 -0.16 36.39
CA LYS A 595 -15.33 -1.35 37.01
C LYS A 595 -14.08 -1.01 37.83
N HIS A 596 -13.40 0.08 37.48
CA HIS A 596 -12.11 0.46 38.07
C HIS A 596 -12.20 1.70 38.96
N HIS A 597 -13.40 2.30 39.07
CA HIS A 597 -13.66 3.55 39.77
C HIS A 597 -14.32 3.31 41.13
N GLU A 598 -13.81 3.99 42.15
CA GLU A 598 -14.42 4.07 43.48
C GLU A 598 -14.53 5.54 43.93
N LYS A 599 -15.47 5.80 44.85
CA LYS A 599 -15.53 7.08 45.58
C LYS A 599 -14.80 6.93 46.90
N GLN A 600 -13.77 7.73 47.12
CA GLN A 600 -13.07 7.78 48.40
C GLN A 600 -13.56 8.98 49.21
N GLU A 601 -13.96 8.73 50.45
CA GLU A 601 -14.41 9.74 51.40
C GLU A 601 -13.32 10.04 52.42
N PHE A 602 -13.03 11.33 52.62
CA PHE A 602 -12.06 11.80 53.62
C PHE A 602 -12.78 12.58 54.72
N VAL A 603 -12.51 12.22 55.97
CA VAL A 603 -12.96 12.95 57.16
C VAL A 603 -11.79 13.78 57.68
N LYS A 604 -12.02 15.06 57.95
CA LYS A 604 -11.01 15.94 58.54
C LYS A 604 -10.63 15.48 59.95
N ASN A 605 -9.33 15.38 60.24
CA ASN A 605 -8.80 14.98 61.55
C ASN A 605 -8.83 16.08 62.62
N ASP A 606 -9.23 17.30 62.25
CA ASP A 606 -9.20 18.52 63.06
C ASP A 606 -10.57 18.88 63.67
N GLY A 607 -11.49 17.93 63.78
CA GLY A 607 -12.80 18.12 64.45
C GLY A 607 -13.82 18.95 63.66
N GLY A 608 -13.52 19.28 62.39
CA GLY A 608 -14.48 19.92 61.48
C GLY A 608 -15.34 18.89 60.75
N ILE A 609 -16.65 19.07 60.77
CA ILE A 609 -17.61 18.24 60.03
C ILE A 609 -17.46 18.57 58.54
N GLY A 610 -16.77 17.69 57.81
CA GLY A 610 -16.90 17.64 56.36
C GLY A 610 -16.30 16.41 55.71
N VAL A 611 -17.10 15.79 54.84
CA VAL A 611 -16.75 14.61 54.04
C VAL A 611 -16.40 15.09 52.63
N TRP A 612 -15.14 14.93 52.23
CA TRP A 612 -14.71 15.22 50.86
C TRP A 612 -14.72 13.93 50.04
N ARG A 613 -15.37 13.96 48.88
CA ARG A 613 -15.39 12.85 47.92
C ARG A 613 -14.38 13.09 46.82
N ALA A 614 -13.57 12.09 46.53
CA ALA A 614 -12.66 12.10 45.40
C ALA A 614 -12.81 10.83 44.55
N HIS A 615 -12.44 10.93 43.27
CA HIS A 615 -12.26 9.76 42.43
C HIS A 615 -11.06 8.95 42.96
N ARG A 616 -11.21 7.63 42.99
CA ARG A 616 -10.14 6.68 43.29
C ARG A 616 -10.15 5.55 42.27
N PHE A 617 -8.95 5.13 41.86
CA PHE A 617 -8.73 3.99 40.98
C PHE A 617 -7.60 3.12 41.52
N LEU A 618 -7.75 1.80 41.46
CA LEU A 618 -6.72 0.85 41.89
C LEU A 618 -6.11 0.14 40.68
N PHE A 619 -4.84 0.40 40.40
CA PHE A 619 -4.15 -0.16 39.25
C PHE A 619 -2.84 -0.84 39.67
N ARG A 620 -2.75 -2.18 39.47
CA ARG A 620 -1.56 -2.99 39.78
C ARG A 620 -1.00 -2.75 41.21
N GLY A 621 -1.89 -2.58 42.18
CA GLY A 621 -1.53 -2.32 43.59
C GLY A 621 -1.34 -0.84 43.95
N TYR A 622 -1.32 0.07 42.97
CA TYR A 622 -1.23 1.51 43.19
C TYR A 622 -2.61 2.16 43.31
N SER A 623 -2.76 3.04 44.29
CA SER A 623 -3.98 3.83 44.51
C SER A 623 -3.84 5.21 43.89
N ILE A 624 -4.57 5.50 42.82
CA ILE A 624 -4.60 6.79 42.13
C ILE A 624 -5.86 7.52 42.59
N PHE A 625 -5.71 8.61 43.34
CA PHE A 625 -6.86 9.29 43.95
C PHE A 625 -6.69 10.81 44.01
N GLY A 626 -7.74 11.51 44.42
CA GLY A 626 -7.69 12.96 44.66
C GLY A 626 -7.72 13.76 43.36
N LEU A 627 -7.01 14.89 43.36
CA LEU A 627 -7.00 15.82 42.22
C LEU A 627 -6.37 15.19 40.97
N THR A 628 -5.35 14.35 41.14
CA THR A 628 -4.70 13.61 40.05
C THR A 628 -5.70 12.69 39.33
N ALA A 629 -6.51 11.94 40.07
CA ALA A 629 -7.54 11.08 39.48
C ALA A 629 -8.59 11.89 38.72
N HIS A 630 -8.98 13.05 39.25
CA HIS A 630 -9.95 13.94 38.58
C HIS A 630 -9.44 14.42 37.21
N PHE A 631 -8.20 14.94 37.14
CA PHE A 631 -7.61 15.38 35.87
C PHE A 631 -7.42 14.23 34.88
N LEU A 632 -7.08 13.04 35.36
CA LEU A 632 -6.91 11.87 34.47
C LEU A 632 -8.23 11.43 33.84
N VAL A 633 -9.36 11.56 34.53
CA VAL A 633 -10.68 11.31 33.95
C VAL A 633 -11.01 12.37 32.90
N GLU A 634 -10.84 13.66 33.19
CA GLU A 634 -11.10 14.74 32.21
C GLU A 634 -10.21 14.60 30.98
N PHE A 635 -8.92 14.30 31.18
CA PHE A 635 -7.98 14.08 30.09
C PHE A 635 -8.35 12.87 29.25
N ALA A 636 -8.77 11.76 29.89
CA ALA A 636 -9.24 10.58 29.17
C ALA A 636 -10.50 10.86 28.34
N VAL A 637 -11.42 11.70 28.82
CA VAL A 637 -12.61 12.13 28.05
C VAL A 637 -12.20 12.91 26.81
N VAL A 638 -11.31 13.89 26.95
CA VAL A 638 -10.83 14.72 25.84
C VAL A 638 -10.04 13.88 24.82
N ALA A 639 -9.13 13.03 25.29
CA ALA A 639 -8.24 12.25 24.45
C ALA A 639 -8.96 11.13 23.68
N THR A 640 -10.01 10.54 24.27
CA THR A 640 -10.73 9.39 23.68
C THR A 640 -12.08 9.76 23.06
N GLY A 641 -12.62 10.94 23.38
CA GLY A 641 -13.96 11.37 22.97
C GLY A 641 -15.10 10.60 23.66
N LYS A 642 -14.83 9.80 24.69
CA LYS A 642 -15.82 8.99 25.41
C LYS A 642 -16.10 9.57 26.79
N LEU A 643 -17.37 9.57 27.20
CA LEU A 643 -17.78 9.95 28.56
C LEU A 643 -17.49 8.81 29.56
N PRO A 644 -17.21 9.11 30.84
CA PRO A 644 -17.02 8.08 31.86
C PRO A 644 -18.33 7.34 32.15
N GLU A 645 -18.21 6.06 32.49
CA GLU A 645 -19.34 5.18 32.86
C GLU A 645 -19.91 5.49 34.26
N PHE A 646 -19.37 6.50 34.94
CA PHE A 646 -19.76 6.95 36.27
C PHE A 646 -19.95 8.48 36.28
N ALA A 647 -20.69 8.98 37.27
CA ALA A 647 -20.91 10.42 37.42
C ALA A 647 -19.61 11.16 37.81
N MET A 648 -19.30 12.23 37.08
CA MET A 648 -18.20 13.14 37.41
C MET A 648 -18.46 13.81 38.75
N ILE A 649 -17.44 13.83 39.62
CA ILE A 649 -17.49 14.58 40.87
C ILE A 649 -17.07 16.00 40.52
N SER A 650 -18.05 16.90 40.35
CA SER A 650 -17.79 18.32 40.10
C SER A 650 -17.27 18.96 41.39
N GLN A 651 -15.99 19.35 41.41
CA GLN A 651 -15.31 20.10 42.49
C GLN A 651 -15.81 19.84 43.92
N MET A 652 -15.05 19.06 44.70
CA MET A 652 -14.96 19.19 46.16
C MET A 652 -16.28 19.66 46.81
N GLU A 653 -17.33 18.82 46.76
CA GLU A 653 -18.63 19.16 47.36
C GLU A 653 -18.41 19.49 48.84
N ARG A 654 -18.64 20.76 49.22
CA ARG A 654 -18.78 21.10 50.64
C ARG A 654 -19.97 20.32 51.18
N PRO A 655 -19.90 19.79 52.41
CA PRO A 655 -21.02 19.09 53.01
C PRO A 655 -22.20 20.06 53.09
N GLN A 656 -23.37 19.63 52.63
CA GLN A 656 -24.60 20.24 53.13
C GLN A 656 -24.68 19.88 54.61
N ILE A 657 -24.65 20.93 55.47
CA ILE A 657 -24.94 20.83 56.90
C ILE A 657 -26.40 20.46 57.08
#